data_AF-A0A4Q8U4E6-F1
#
_entry.id   AF-A0A4Q8U4E6-F1
#
_cell.length_a   1.000
_cell.length_b   1.000
_cell.length_c   1.000
_cell.angle_alpha   90.00
_cell.angle_beta   90.00
_cell.angle_gamma   90.00
#
_symmetry.space_group_name_H-M   'P 1'
#
loop_
_entity.id
_entity.type
_entity.pdbx_description
1 polymer ?
#
loop_
_entity_poly.entity_id
_entity_poly.type
_entity_poly.pdbx_seq_one_letter_code
_entity_poly.pdbx_strand_id
1 'polypeptide(L)'
;MKDKIELKKYYSTKEFLENYIYEGNNLGVECTEEGTTFRLWSPQAECISLNLYQTGDGGNAYEQIPMKKEEKGVWSWESKEELHGVYYDYLITRNGEEVRSADPYAKACGVNGLRSMAVNLKKTNPKGWEKDQTPEEGPERIVYELHVKEFSWDKAGGFPEEYRGKYKAFTCRHTTLNEDGIHPTGLDYLKELGVTHIQIMPMYDYGSVNEAGEDTEFNWGYDPVNYNVPEGSYATDARHGEVRIREMKEMIQAIHEAGFGVIMDVVYNHTYSLDSWFQRTVPWYFYRVFPDGKISDGSACGNDVASEREMCAKYILESVLYWTEEYHIDGFRFDLMGLLDVELMNRIRSELDQRYGKGKKIIYGEPWTAEQTAVEGGKKLATKENIGLLDENIGAFCDSTRDGIKGSALRTKEAGFINGAEEKEDEILASVAAWCTNPYHAEGFENVKAPSQIVTYVSAHDNHTLWDKLKETVVEEKECMRLNKMAAAVYMTCQGTLFFLSGEEFARTKDGQDNTFKAPITLNRLDWEKAWENKELVHYYQGLIALRKQLSGLCDKSKDSYKRITDMWKEKDVVGFTVLNDKKARWSQVKIIYNARKSSYKVKFLNDGWEILSDADDSWCWEKGICVDRQIEAAPQSVLILGRK
;
A
#
# COMPACT_ATOMS: atom_id res chain seq x y z
N MET A 1 -24.07 -2.16 -31.30
CA MET A 1 -22.73 -2.32 -30.69
C MET A 1 -22.04 -3.53 -31.30
N LYS A 2 -20.79 -3.39 -31.77
CA LYS A 2 -19.96 -4.55 -32.16
C LYS A 2 -19.84 -5.51 -30.98
N ASP A 3 -19.75 -6.81 -31.27
CA ASP A 3 -19.45 -7.82 -30.25
C ASP A 3 -18.11 -7.46 -29.60
N LYS A 4 -18.02 -7.49 -28.26
CA LYS A 4 -16.78 -7.25 -27.50
C LYS A 4 -15.63 -8.08 -28.04
N ILE A 5 -15.88 -9.31 -28.50
CA ILE A 5 -14.88 -10.17 -29.11
C ILE A 5 -14.30 -9.56 -30.39
N GLU A 6 -15.15 -8.95 -31.23
CA GLU A 6 -14.71 -8.27 -32.45
C GLU A 6 -13.85 -7.04 -32.15
N LEU A 7 -14.24 -6.25 -31.13
CA LEU A 7 -13.45 -5.10 -30.68
C LEU A 7 -12.07 -5.54 -30.17
N LYS A 8 -12.03 -6.58 -29.33
CA LYS A 8 -10.77 -7.12 -28.80
C LYS A 8 -9.85 -7.59 -29.93
N LYS A 9 -10.37 -8.32 -30.92
CA LYS A 9 -9.63 -8.72 -32.12
C LYS A 9 -9.12 -7.52 -32.92
N TYR A 10 -9.95 -6.50 -33.11
CA TYR A 10 -9.57 -5.27 -33.82
C TYR A 10 -8.40 -4.57 -33.15
N TYR A 11 -8.42 -4.42 -31.82
CA TYR A 11 -7.35 -3.77 -31.06
C TYR A 11 -6.01 -4.50 -31.15
N SER A 12 -6.02 -5.80 -31.46
CA SER A 12 -4.81 -6.61 -31.67
C SER A 12 -4.33 -6.62 -33.13
N THR A 13 -5.03 -5.97 -34.06
CA THR A 13 -4.59 -5.90 -35.45
C THR A 13 -3.38 -4.99 -35.60
N LYS A 14 -2.51 -5.34 -36.56
CA LYS A 14 -1.38 -4.49 -36.96
C LYS A 14 -1.83 -3.08 -37.35
N GLU A 15 -2.95 -2.97 -38.05
CA GLU A 15 -3.56 -1.68 -38.42
C GLU A 15 -3.86 -0.82 -37.20
N PHE A 16 -4.46 -1.39 -36.15
CA PHE A 16 -4.75 -0.62 -34.94
C PHE A 16 -3.46 -0.18 -34.23
N LEU A 17 -2.53 -1.12 -34.04
CA LEU A 17 -1.29 -0.86 -33.31
C LEU A 17 -0.41 0.20 -34.00
N GLU A 18 -0.33 0.20 -35.32
CA GLU A 18 0.45 1.20 -36.06
C GLU A 18 -0.23 2.57 -36.09
N ASN A 19 -1.57 2.62 -36.11
CA ASN A 19 -2.31 3.86 -36.33
C ASN A 19 -2.83 4.54 -35.07
N TYR A 20 -2.99 3.85 -33.93
CA TYR A 20 -3.71 4.41 -32.78
C TYR A 20 -2.97 4.34 -31.44
N ILE A 21 -1.78 3.73 -31.38
CA ILE A 21 -0.93 3.89 -30.20
C ILE A 21 -0.39 5.33 -30.19
N TYR A 22 -0.73 6.07 -29.14
CA TYR A 22 -0.33 7.47 -28.96
C TYR A 22 0.87 7.55 -28.00
N GLU A 23 1.99 8.06 -28.49
CA GLU A 23 3.24 8.11 -27.74
C GLU A 23 3.37 9.38 -26.87
N GLY A 24 2.59 10.43 -27.14
CA GLY A 24 2.64 11.68 -26.37
C GLY A 24 2.15 11.51 -24.92
N ASN A 25 2.69 12.32 -24.00
CA ASN A 25 2.41 12.25 -22.55
C ASN A 25 1.51 13.42 -22.07
N ASN A 26 0.59 13.87 -22.92
CA ASN A 26 -0.18 15.10 -22.74
C ASN A 26 -1.70 14.89 -22.95
N LEU A 27 -2.18 13.67 -22.69
CA LEU A 27 -3.61 13.37 -22.60
C LEU A 27 -4.22 13.96 -21.31
N GLY A 28 -5.52 14.21 -21.34
CA GLY A 28 -6.24 14.91 -20.29
C GLY A 28 -6.27 16.42 -20.50
N VAL A 29 -6.41 17.15 -19.39
CA VAL A 29 -6.42 18.62 -19.38
C VAL A 29 -5.08 19.19 -18.90
N GLU A 30 -4.53 20.12 -19.67
CA GLU A 30 -3.39 20.96 -19.30
C GLU A 30 -3.92 22.39 -19.11
N CYS A 31 -4.00 22.85 -17.85
CA CYS A 31 -4.47 24.20 -17.50
C CYS A 31 -3.33 25.01 -16.89
N THR A 32 -2.96 26.11 -17.54
CA THR A 32 -1.86 27.00 -17.13
C THR A 32 -2.27 28.46 -17.29
N GLU A 33 -1.41 29.39 -16.88
CA GLU A 33 -1.61 30.83 -17.10
C GLU A 33 -1.63 31.21 -18.60
N GLU A 34 -1.08 30.36 -19.48
CA GLU A 34 -1.04 30.59 -20.94
C GLU A 34 -2.33 30.15 -21.65
N GLY A 35 -3.18 29.37 -20.97
CA GLY A 35 -4.41 28.81 -21.52
C GLY A 35 -4.73 27.41 -21.03
N THR A 36 -5.74 26.78 -21.65
CA THR A 36 -6.17 25.42 -21.33
C THR A 36 -6.28 24.57 -22.59
N THR A 37 -5.66 23.39 -22.57
CA THR A 37 -5.77 22.40 -23.65
C THR A 37 -6.37 21.10 -23.15
N PHE A 38 -7.34 20.57 -23.88
CA PHE A 38 -7.99 19.29 -23.61
C PHE A 38 -7.59 18.29 -24.69
N ARG A 39 -7.19 17.07 -24.30
CA ARG A 39 -6.87 15.99 -25.23
C ARG A 39 -7.47 14.67 -24.75
N LEU A 40 -8.28 14.03 -25.59
CA LEU A 40 -8.89 12.74 -25.30
C LEU A 40 -8.53 11.72 -26.37
N TRP A 41 -8.01 10.56 -25.95
CA TRP A 41 -7.79 9.44 -26.84
C TRP A 41 -9.08 8.62 -26.98
N SER A 42 -9.74 8.71 -28.15
CA SER A 42 -10.92 7.90 -28.48
C SER A 42 -10.93 7.58 -29.98
N PRO A 43 -10.14 6.58 -30.42
CA PRO A 43 -9.94 6.23 -31.83
C PRO A 43 -11.21 5.98 -32.63
N GLN A 44 -12.20 5.38 -31.99
CA GLN A 44 -13.43 4.92 -32.62
C GLN A 44 -14.53 5.99 -32.63
N ALA A 45 -14.31 7.16 -32.03
CA ALA A 45 -15.25 8.26 -32.07
C ALA A 45 -15.42 8.82 -33.49
N GLU A 46 -16.66 9.18 -33.82
CA GLU A 46 -17.05 9.90 -35.04
C GLU A 46 -16.98 11.41 -34.82
N CYS A 47 -17.44 11.88 -33.66
CA CYS A 47 -17.26 13.24 -33.16
C CYS A 47 -17.21 13.25 -31.64
N ILE A 48 -16.55 14.27 -31.09
CA ILE A 48 -16.49 14.54 -29.65
C ILE A 48 -16.77 16.01 -29.42
N SER A 49 -17.65 16.31 -28.46
CA SER A 49 -17.86 17.66 -27.96
C SER A 49 -17.40 17.77 -26.51
N LEU A 50 -16.66 18.82 -26.19
CA LEU A 50 -16.33 19.25 -24.84
C LEU A 50 -17.49 20.09 -24.29
N ASN A 51 -18.08 19.69 -23.17
CA ASN A 51 -19.10 20.49 -22.49
C ASN A 51 -18.48 21.18 -21.28
N LEU A 52 -18.73 22.48 -21.11
CA LEU A 52 -18.23 23.25 -19.99
C LEU A 52 -19.37 23.62 -19.01
N TYR A 53 -19.08 23.53 -17.71
CA TYR A 53 -20.03 23.71 -16.63
C TYR A 53 -19.46 24.63 -15.54
N GLN A 54 -20.34 25.35 -14.86
CA GLN A 54 -20.00 26.16 -13.68
C GLN A 54 -19.88 25.34 -12.39
N THR A 55 -20.49 24.14 -12.35
CA THR A 55 -20.56 23.29 -11.16
C THR A 55 -20.17 21.86 -11.48
N GLY A 56 -19.60 21.18 -10.48
CA GLY A 56 -19.20 19.77 -10.55
C GLY A 56 -20.36 18.79 -10.58
N ASP A 57 -21.52 19.18 -10.05
CA ASP A 57 -22.76 18.43 -10.06
C ASP A 57 -23.94 19.29 -10.56
N GLY A 58 -24.96 18.62 -11.13
CA GLY A 58 -26.20 19.28 -11.58
C GLY A 58 -26.01 20.35 -12.67
N GLY A 59 -27.06 21.11 -12.99
CA GLY A 59 -26.98 22.20 -13.96
C GLY A 59 -26.73 21.77 -15.43
N ASN A 60 -26.86 22.75 -16.34
CA ASN A 60 -26.64 22.56 -17.78
C ASN A 60 -25.24 23.05 -18.16
N ALA A 61 -24.70 22.48 -19.23
CA ALA A 61 -23.50 23.02 -19.86
C ALA A 61 -23.78 24.45 -20.33
N TYR A 62 -22.90 25.40 -20.01
CA TYR A 62 -23.02 26.76 -20.53
C TYR A 62 -22.42 26.87 -21.94
N GLU A 63 -21.57 25.91 -22.31
CA GLU A 63 -20.97 25.82 -23.63
C GLU A 63 -20.75 24.36 -24.04
N GLN A 64 -20.93 24.07 -25.32
CA GLN A 64 -20.62 22.78 -25.93
C GLN A 64 -19.79 23.04 -27.19
N ILE A 65 -18.59 22.47 -27.22
CA ILE A 65 -17.54 22.83 -28.17
C ILE A 65 -17.12 21.58 -28.95
N PRO A 66 -17.23 21.54 -30.29
CA PRO A 66 -16.74 20.42 -31.07
C PRO A 66 -15.21 20.36 -31.01
N MET A 67 -14.67 19.19 -30.65
CA MET A 67 -13.23 18.96 -30.62
C MET A 67 -12.70 18.59 -32.01
N LYS A 68 -11.45 18.94 -32.28
CA LYS A 68 -10.76 18.60 -33.53
C LYS A 68 -10.16 17.19 -33.43
N LYS A 69 -10.45 16.35 -34.42
CA LYS A 69 -9.78 15.06 -34.58
C LYS A 69 -8.35 15.28 -35.04
N GLU A 70 -7.41 14.71 -34.29
CA GLU A 70 -5.98 14.71 -34.58
C GLU A 70 -5.50 13.31 -35.01
N GLU A 71 -4.20 13.16 -35.19
CA GLU A 71 -3.56 11.87 -35.42
C GLU A 71 -3.76 10.90 -34.24
N LYS A 72 -3.52 9.62 -34.49
CA LYS A 72 -3.58 8.54 -33.49
C LYS A 72 -4.90 8.41 -32.73
N GLY A 73 -5.99 8.97 -33.25
CA GLY A 73 -7.31 8.89 -32.60
C GLY A 73 -7.46 9.82 -31.41
N VAL A 74 -6.58 10.82 -31.28
CA VAL A 74 -6.68 11.89 -30.29
C VAL A 74 -7.66 12.96 -30.77
N TRP A 75 -8.41 13.52 -29.84
CA TRP A 75 -9.29 14.67 -30.06
C TRP A 75 -8.82 15.81 -29.19
N SER A 76 -8.73 17.02 -29.74
CA SER A 76 -8.22 18.16 -28.99
C SER A 76 -9.07 19.43 -29.14
N TRP A 77 -9.01 20.27 -28.10
CA TRP A 77 -9.45 21.66 -28.16
C TRP A 77 -8.57 22.52 -27.25
N GLU A 78 -8.28 23.74 -27.67
CA GLU A 78 -7.41 24.68 -26.96
C GLU A 78 -8.10 26.03 -26.78
N SER A 79 -7.90 26.63 -25.59
CA SER A 79 -8.29 27.98 -25.24
C SER A 79 -7.08 28.79 -24.82
N LYS A 80 -7.11 30.10 -25.08
CA LYS A 80 -6.16 31.06 -24.52
C LYS A 80 -6.51 31.51 -23.10
N GLU A 81 -7.69 31.11 -22.62
CA GLU A 81 -8.14 31.40 -21.27
C GLU A 81 -7.71 30.29 -20.31
N GLU A 82 -7.30 30.66 -19.10
CA GLU A 82 -7.08 29.72 -18.01
C GLU A 82 -8.43 29.33 -17.41
N LEU A 83 -8.88 28.10 -17.68
CA LEU A 83 -10.17 27.58 -17.23
C LEU A 83 -10.10 26.92 -15.84
N HIS A 84 -9.18 27.33 -14.97
CA HIS A 84 -9.06 26.78 -13.62
C HIS A 84 -10.39 26.91 -12.87
N GLY A 85 -10.91 25.80 -12.33
CA GLY A 85 -12.19 25.73 -11.62
C GLY A 85 -13.40 25.49 -12.53
N VAL A 86 -13.22 25.46 -13.86
CA VAL A 86 -14.29 25.10 -14.80
C VAL A 86 -14.42 23.59 -14.87
N TYR A 87 -15.65 23.09 -14.74
CA TYR A 87 -15.96 21.67 -14.83
C TYR A 87 -16.29 21.27 -16.26
N TYR A 88 -15.99 20.02 -16.61
CA TYR A 88 -16.20 19.52 -17.96
C TYR A 88 -16.55 18.03 -18.02
N ASP A 89 -17.23 17.66 -19.09
CA ASP A 89 -17.37 16.27 -19.55
C ASP A 89 -17.26 16.22 -21.09
N TYR A 90 -17.11 15.02 -21.65
CA TYR A 90 -17.09 14.79 -23.07
C TYR A 90 -18.39 14.10 -23.52
N LEU A 91 -19.01 14.61 -24.59
CA LEU A 91 -20.06 13.93 -25.34
C LEU A 91 -19.43 13.25 -26.56
N ILE A 92 -19.42 11.92 -26.56
CA ILE A 92 -18.75 11.11 -27.57
C ILE A 92 -19.78 10.38 -28.43
N THR A 93 -19.74 10.59 -29.74
CA THR A 93 -20.64 9.92 -30.69
C THR A 93 -19.94 8.77 -31.39
N ARG A 94 -20.55 7.59 -31.38
CA ARG A 94 -20.06 6.36 -32.05
C ARG A 94 -21.22 5.57 -32.62
N ASN A 95 -21.19 5.25 -33.90
CA ASN A 95 -22.26 4.54 -34.61
C ASN A 95 -23.64 5.22 -34.43
N GLY A 96 -23.67 6.55 -34.38
CA GLY A 96 -24.89 7.32 -34.13
C GLY A 96 -25.42 7.30 -32.68
N GLU A 97 -24.73 6.65 -31.74
CA GLU A 97 -25.05 6.69 -30.30
C GLU A 97 -24.16 7.70 -29.57
N GLU A 98 -24.75 8.51 -28.69
CA GLU A 98 -24.04 9.48 -27.85
C GLU A 98 -23.82 8.93 -26.44
N VAL A 99 -22.58 9.02 -25.94
CA VAL A 99 -22.20 8.63 -24.58
C VAL A 99 -21.46 9.77 -23.91
N ARG A 100 -21.84 10.09 -22.66
CA ARG A 100 -21.13 11.07 -21.83
C ARG A 100 -20.05 10.40 -20.99
N SER A 101 -18.86 10.98 -20.97
CA SER A 101 -17.76 10.52 -20.12
C SER A 101 -17.07 11.68 -19.44
N ALA A 102 -16.72 11.51 -18.16
CA ALA A 102 -15.64 12.30 -17.58
C ALA A 102 -14.31 11.94 -18.27
N ASP A 103 -13.29 12.76 -18.03
CA ASP A 103 -11.94 12.54 -18.53
C ASP A 103 -11.23 11.46 -17.72
N PRO A 104 -10.81 10.32 -18.31
CA PRO A 104 -10.03 9.31 -17.60
C PRO A 104 -8.69 9.86 -17.05
N TYR A 105 -8.18 10.94 -17.62
CA TYR A 105 -6.94 11.62 -17.23
C TYR A 105 -7.20 12.88 -16.38
N ALA A 106 -8.41 13.04 -15.83
CA ALA A 106 -8.74 14.16 -14.96
C ALA A 106 -7.81 14.22 -13.76
N LYS A 107 -7.38 15.43 -13.40
CA LYS A 107 -6.55 15.69 -12.20
C LYS A 107 -7.35 16.31 -11.05
N ALA A 108 -8.56 16.77 -11.34
CA ALA A 108 -9.56 17.23 -10.38
C ALA A 108 -10.96 16.87 -10.88
N CYS A 109 -11.91 16.80 -9.95
CA CYS A 109 -13.32 16.54 -10.23
C CYS A 109 -14.22 17.33 -9.28
N GLY A 110 -15.51 17.35 -9.60
CA GLY A 110 -16.56 17.75 -8.66
C GLY A 110 -16.93 16.64 -7.70
N VAL A 111 -17.95 16.91 -6.89
CA VAL A 111 -18.48 15.95 -5.92
C VAL A 111 -18.86 14.60 -6.59
N ASN A 112 -18.50 13.50 -5.94
CA ASN A 112 -18.65 12.11 -6.37
C ASN A 112 -17.96 11.77 -7.71
N GLY A 113 -16.96 12.56 -8.12
CA GLY A 113 -16.14 12.21 -9.29
C GLY A 113 -16.88 12.25 -10.64
N LEU A 114 -18.09 12.82 -10.72
CA LEU A 114 -18.98 12.71 -11.89
C LEU A 114 -18.61 13.63 -13.06
N ARG A 115 -17.96 14.77 -12.78
CA ARG A 115 -17.44 15.70 -13.78
C ARG A 115 -16.01 16.04 -13.46
N SER A 116 -15.17 16.05 -14.49
CA SER A 116 -13.79 16.50 -14.40
C SER A 116 -13.73 18.02 -14.21
N MET A 117 -12.62 18.52 -13.70
CA MET A 117 -12.37 19.95 -13.52
C MET A 117 -11.03 20.32 -14.13
N ALA A 118 -11.01 21.38 -14.94
CA ALA A 118 -9.76 21.98 -15.38
C ALA A 118 -9.08 22.64 -14.17
N VAL A 119 -7.82 22.27 -13.91
CA VAL A 119 -7.10 22.74 -12.73
C VAL A 119 -5.67 23.13 -13.09
N ASN A 120 -5.31 24.39 -12.86
CA ASN A 120 -3.92 24.79 -12.71
C ASN A 120 -3.38 24.31 -11.35
N LEU A 121 -2.62 23.22 -11.37
CA LEU A 121 -2.11 22.55 -10.17
C LEU A 121 -1.20 23.44 -9.32
N LYS A 122 -0.47 24.40 -9.91
CA LYS A 122 0.38 25.34 -9.15
C LYS A 122 -0.44 26.19 -8.16
N LYS A 123 -1.71 26.46 -8.47
CA LYS A 123 -2.62 27.20 -7.57
C LYS A 123 -3.09 26.38 -6.36
N THR A 124 -2.85 25.08 -6.37
CA THR A 124 -3.22 24.17 -5.28
C THR A 124 -2.06 23.88 -4.31
N ASN A 125 -0.85 24.38 -4.62
CA ASN A 125 0.33 24.13 -3.81
C ASN A 125 0.20 24.81 -2.44
N PRO A 126 0.35 24.06 -1.32
CA PRO A 126 0.42 24.69 -0.01
C PRO A 126 1.68 25.53 0.13
N LYS A 127 1.71 26.36 1.18
CA LYS A 127 2.87 27.21 1.45
C LYS A 127 4.12 26.36 1.63
N GLY A 128 5.14 26.62 0.82
CA GLY A 128 6.44 25.93 0.91
C GLY A 128 6.50 24.60 0.18
N TRP A 129 5.46 24.20 -0.58
CA TRP A 129 5.43 22.95 -1.35
C TRP A 129 6.66 22.71 -2.22
N GLU A 130 7.16 23.76 -2.90
CA GLU A 130 8.37 23.68 -3.74
C GLU A 130 9.66 23.30 -2.98
N LYS A 131 9.62 23.32 -1.65
CA LYS A 131 10.72 22.90 -0.77
C LYS A 131 10.46 21.58 -0.07
N ASP A 132 9.26 21.01 -0.23
CA ASP A 132 8.94 19.71 0.30
C ASP A 132 9.83 18.64 -0.35
N GLN A 133 10.32 17.72 0.46
CA GLN A 133 11.25 16.68 0.03
C GLN A 133 10.98 15.42 0.84
N THR A 134 11.18 14.27 0.19
CA THR A 134 11.28 12.98 0.87
C THR A 134 12.22 13.07 2.08
N PRO A 135 11.83 12.60 3.27
CA PRO A 135 12.68 12.60 4.44
C PRO A 135 14.00 11.85 4.25
N GLU A 136 15.01 12.20 5.05
CA GLU A 136 16.30 11.50 5.02
C GLU A 136 16.12 10.02 5.36
N GLU A 137 16.72 9.17 4.52
CA GLU A 137 16.60 7.74 4.68
C GLU A 137 17.43 7.24 5.86
N GLY A 138 16.75 6.66 6.85
CA GLY A 138 17.39 5.99 7.99
C GLY A 138 17.96 4.61 7.64
N PRO A 139 18.50 3.87 8.62
CA PRO A 139 19.07 2.54 8.40
C PRO A 139 18.03 1.48 8.03
N GLU A 140 16.73 1.70 8.30
CA GLU A 140 15.67 0.72 8.07
C GLU A 140 14.38 1.38 7.58
N ARG A 141 13.67 0.67 6.70
CA ARG A 141 12.32 1.03 6.24
C ARG A 141 11.29 0.17 6.97
N ILE A 142 10.40 0.83 7.72
CA ILE A 142 9.37 0.19 8.53
C ILE A 142 8.05 0.84 8.17
N VAL A 143 7.18 0.07 7.53
CA VAL A 143 5.91 0.52 6.99
C VAL A 143 4.79 0.31 7.99
N TYR A 144 4.00 1.36 8.20
CA TYR A 144 2.79 1.37 9.01
C TYR A 144 1.57 1.65 8.14
N GLU A 145 0.68 0.67 7.98
CA GLU A 145 -0.52 0.82 7.14
C GLU A 145 -1.67 1.49 7.88
N LEU A 146 -2.21 2.56 7.30
CA LEU A 146 -3.32 3.31 7.87
C LEU A 146 -4.30 3.82 6.82
N HIS A 147 -5.51 4.12 7.28
CA HIS A 147 -6.56 4.75 6.50
C HIS A 147 -6.76 6.21 6.96
N VAL A 148 -6.94 7.14 6.02
CA VAL A 148 -7.12 8.58 6.32
C VAL A 148 -8.23 8.80 7.35
N LYS A 149 -9.37 8.14 7.14
CA LYS A 149 -10.52 8.24 8.05
C LYS A 149 -10.26 7.64 9.43
N GLU A 150 -9.67 6.45 9.48
CA GLU A 150 -9.46 5.70 10.73
C GLU A 150 -8.48 6.40 11.67
N PHE A 151 -7.47 7.07 11.11
CA PHE A 151 -6.39 7.73 11.83
C PHE A 151 -6.87 8.73 12.89
N SER A 152 -7.93 9.48 12.59
CA SER A 152 -8.36 10.62 13.39
C SER A 152 -9.85 10.65 13.73
N TRP A 153 -10.59 9.60 13.37
CA TRP A 153 -12.03 9.54 13.64
C TRP A 153 -12.36 9.52 15.14
N ASP A 154 -11.54 8.84 15.93
CA ASP A 154 -11.76 8.71 17.36
C ASP A 154 -11.59 10.06 18.07
N LYS A 155 -12.63 10.47 18.80
CA LYS A 155 -12.65 11.72 19.56
C LYS A 155 -11.53 11.78 20.59
N ALA A 156 -11.22 10.63 21.22
CA ALA A 156 -10.15 10.57 22.20
C ALA A 156 -8.78 10.90 21.60
N GLY A 157 -8.63 10.88 20.26
CA GLY A 157 -7.41 11.28 19.57
C GLY A 157 -7.04 12.76 19.70
N GLY A 158 -7.94 13.63 20.19
CA GLY A 158 -7.65 15.06 20.37
C GLY A 158 -7.62 15.87 19.06
N PHE A 159 -8.19 15.32 17.98
CA PHE A 159 -8.32 16.03 16.71
C PHE A 159 -9.54 16.97 16.72
N PRO A 160 -9.45 18.16 16.09
CA PRO A 160 -10.60 19.04 15.86
C PRO A 160 -11.73 18.30 15.14
N GLU A 161 -12.96 18.56 15.54
CA GLU A 161 -14.14 17.85 15.04
C GLU A 161 -14.26 17.95 13.51
N GLU A 162 -14.04 19.13 12.94
CA GLU A 162 -14.10 19.38 11.50
C GLU A 162 -13.01 18.65 10.68
N TYR A 163 -11.94 18.17 11.31
CA TYR A 163 -10.83 17.49 10.64
C TYR A 163 -10.83 15.98 10.84
N ARG A 164 -11.70 15.45 11.72
CA ARG A 164 -11.74 14.00 12.00
C ARG A 164 -12.04 13.22 10.72
N GLY A 165 -11.10 12.35 10.39
CA GLY A 165 -11.14 11.51 9.22
C GLY A 165 -10.90 12.21 7.88
N LYS A 166 -10.31 13.41 7.91
CA LYS A 166 -9.98 14.23 6.74
C LYS A 166 -8.46 14.33 6.56
N TYR A 167 -8.00 14.71 5.38
CA TYR A 167 -6.58 15.01 5.11
C TYR A 167 -6.01 16.04 6.10
N LYS A 168 -6.82 17.03 6.50
CA LYS A 168 -6.43 18.07 7.47
C LYS A 168 -6.01 17.53 8.84
N ALA A 169 -6.46 16.35 9.26
CA ALA A 169 -6.07 15.77 10.54
C ALA A 169 -4.55 15.56 10.66
N PHE A 170 -3.86 15.25 9.56
CA PHE A 170 -2.41 15.06 9.55
C PHE A 170 -1.64 16.36 9.77
N THR A 171 -2.29 17.51 9.58
CA THR A 171 -1.71 18.83 9.83
C THR A 171 -1.80 19.25 11.31
N CYS A 172 -2.58 18.52 12.12
CA CYS A 172 -2.70 18.75 13.56
C CYS A 172 -1.43 18.23 14.28
N ARG A 173 -0.66 19.14 14.86
CA ARG A 173 0.53 18.80 15.65
C ARG A 173 0.19 18.69 17.12
N HIS A 174 0.93 17.86 17.85
CA HIS A 174 0.83 17.75 19.31
C HIS A 174 -0.58 17.38 19.80
N THR A 175 -1.28 16.56 19.02
CA THR A 175 -2.55 15.96 19.46
C THR A 175 -2.26 14.98 20.59
N THR A 176 -3.14 14.94 21.58
CA THR A 176 -2.99 14.11 22.77
C THR A 176 -4.31 13.47 23.16
N LEU A 177 -4.23 12.36 23.90
CA LEU A 177 -5.37 11.61 24.37
C LEU A 177 -6.30 12.51 25.18
N ASN A 178 -7.55 12.68 24.73
CA ASN A 178 -8.54 13.55 25.36
C ASN A 178 -8.01 14.98 25.65
N GLU A 179 -7.10 15.47 24.80
CA GLU A 179 -6.44 16.79 24.93
C GLU A 179 -5.69 16.99 26.27
N ASP A 180 -5.18 15.92 26.87
CA ASP A 180 -4.55 15.96 28.19
C ASP A 180 -3.15 16.59 28.22
N GLY A 181 -2.51 16.79 27.06
CA GLY A 181 -1.18 17.37 26.93
C GLY A 181 -0.03 16.44 27.36
N ILE A 182 -0.30 15.15 27.60
CA ILE A 182 0.66 14.18 28.15
C ILE A 182 0.84 12.98 27.23
N HIS A 183 -0.25 12.43 26.70
CA HIS A 183 -0.25 11.16 25.98
C HIS A 183 -0.39 11.40 24.48
N PRO A 184 0.69 11.44 23.69
CA PRO A 184 0.62 11.76 22.27
C PRO A 184 -0.27 10.80 21.48
N THR A 185 -0.90 11.36 20.45
CA THR A 185 -1.66 10.66 19.41
C THR A 185 -1.17 11.12 18.04
N GLY A 186 -1.74 10.62 16.95
CA GLY A 186 -1.44 11.08 15.61
C GLY A 186 0.04 10.91 15.21
N LEU A 187 0.62 11.90 14.52
CA LEU A 187 1.99 11.80 14.00
C LEU A 187 3.07 11.78 15.09
N ASP A 188 2.84 12.43 16.24
CA ASP A 188 3.79 12.42 17.35
C ASP A 188 3.86 11.03 17.99
N TYR A 189 2.71 10.35 18.13
CA TYR A 189 2.66 8.95 18.55
C TYR A 189 3.43 8.03 17.59
N LEU A 190 3.23 8.17 16.27
CA LEU A 190 3.95 7.35 15.29
C LEU A 190 5.47 7.60 15.33
N LYS A 191 5.87 8.82 15.67
CA LYS A 191 7.29 9.18 15.80
C LYS A 191 7.92 8.49 17.01
N GLU A 192 7.20 8.45 18.13
CA GLU A 192 7.61 7.67 19.31
C GLU A 192 7.60 6.17 19.05
N LEU A 193 6.64 5.66 18.27
CA LEU A 193 6.61 4.25 17.84
C LEU A 193 7.87 3.88 17.01
N GLY A 194 8.39 4.84 16.25
CA GLY A 194 9.65 4.69 15.52
C GLY A 194 9.49 4.10 14.12
N VAL A 195 8.28 4.08 13.56
CA VAL A 195 8.07 3.73 12.13
C VAL A 195 8.71 4.79 11.23
N THR A 196 8.92 4.47 9.95
CA THR A 196 9.60 5.40 9.02
C THR A 196 8.79 5.72 7.77
N HIS A 197 7.83 4.87 7.43
CA HIS A 197 6.95 5.07 6.29
C HIS A 197 5.51 4.83 6.70
N ILE A 198 4.63 5.68 6.18
CA ILE A 198 3.19 5.55 6.33
C ILE A 198 2.64 5.06 4.99
N GLN A 199 2.03 3.87 4.96
CA GLN A 199 1.22 3.46 3.84
C GLN A 199 -0.21 3.95 4.06
N ILE A 200 -0.67 4.83 3.17
CA ILE A 200 -2.05 5.30 3.14
C ILE A 200 -2.83 4.36 2.21
N MET A 201 -3.91 3.76 2.73
CA MET A 201 -4.93 3.05 1.93
C MET A 201 -5.49 3.95 0.81
N PRO A 202 -6.24 3.43 -0.19
CA PRO A 202 -6.59 4.19 -1.39
C PRO A 202 -7.08 5.62 -1.11
N MET A 203 -6.38 6.59 -1.71
CA MET A 203 -6.62 8.03 -1.50
C MET A 203 -6.83 8.81 -2.79
N TYR A 204 -7.04 8.11 -3.91
CA TYR A 204 -7.71 8.69 -5.07
C TYR A 204 -9.21 8.40 -5.01
N ASP A 205 -9.98 9.09 -5.85
CA ASP A 205 -11.44 9.07 -5.92
C ASP A 205 -12.03 7.68 -6.22
N TYR A 206 -12.95 7.25 -5.36
CA TYR A 206 -13.65 5.97 -5.42
C TYR A 206 -15.17 6.11 -5.28
N GLY A 207 -15.92 5.05 -5.60
CA GLY A 207 -17.36 5.16 -5.89
C GLY A 207 -18.34 4.89 -4.73
N SER A 208 -17.89 4.25 -3.66
CA SER A 208 -18.76 3.66 -2.64
C SER A 208 -19.16 4.59 -1.49
N VAL A 209 -18.51 5.75 -1.35
CA VAL A 209 -18.88 6.78 -0.36
C VAL A 209 -19.50 7.96 -1.09
N ASN A 210 -20.67 8.39 -0.65
CA ASN A 210 -21.28 9.61 -1.17
C ASN A 210 -20.63 10.82 -0.50
N GLU A 211 -19.80 11.56 -1.24
CA GLU A 211 -19.13 12.77 -0.78
C GLU A 211 -20.10 13.91 -0.40
N ALA A 212 -21.36 13.82 -0.81
CA ALA A 212 -22.45 14.73 -0.39
C ALA A 212 -23.33 14.14 0.73
N GLY A 213 -22.98 12.95 1.23
CA GLY A 213 -23.72 12.18 2.21
C GLY A 213 -23.34 12.52 3.65
N GLU A 214 -23.48 11.54 4.54
CA GLU A 214 -23.11 11.70 5.95
C GLU A 214 -21.62 11.44 6.16
N ASP A 215 -20.96 12.23 7.01
CA ASP A 215 -19.55 12.02 7.36
C ASP A 215 -19.28 10.66 8.05
N THR A 216 -20.29 9.90 8.44
CA THR A 216 -20.14 8.54 8.98
C THR A 216 -20.02 7.45 7.92
N GLU A 217 -20.32 7.75 6.65
CA GLU A 217 -20.15 6.80 5.55
C GLU A 217 -18.69 6.35 5.45
N PHE A 218 -18.47 5.06 5.21
CA PHE A 218 -17.13 4.49 5.26
C PHE A 218 -16.96 3.41 4.19
N ASN A 219 -15.86 3.51 3.46
CA ASN A 219 -15.28 2.43 2.69
C ASN A 219 -13.74 2.52 2.80
N TRP A 220 -13.04 1.41 2.55
CA TRP A 220 -11.59 1.40 2.37
C TRP A 220 -11.11 2.09 1.09
N GLY A 221 -11.96 2.17 0.05
CA GLY A 221 -11.68 2.88 -1.19
C GLY A 221 -11.08 2.04 -2.32
N TYR A 222 -11.20 0.71 -2.25
CA TYR A 222 -10.69 -0.21 -3.28
C TYR A 222 -11.53 -0.23 -4.56
N ASP A 223 -12.48 0.69 -4.72
CA ASP A 223 -13.38 0.78 -5.86
C ASP A 223 -13.15 2.05 -6.70
N PRO A 224 -12.03 2.13 -7.45
CA PRO A 224 -11.60 3.35 -8.12
C PRO A 224 -12.57 3.84 -9.19
N VAL A 225 -12.77 5.16 -9.22
CA VAL A 225 -13.52 5.88 -10.27
C VAL A 225 -12.59 6.81 -11.06
N ASN A 226 -11.78 7.64 -10.39
CA ASN A 226 -10.83 8.54 -11.05
C ASN A 226 -9.40 8.37 -10.47
N TYR A 227 -8.53 7.62 -11.16
CA TYR A 227 -7.18 7.26 -10.65
C TYR A 227 -6.21 8.43 -10.39
N ASN A 228 -6.45 9.59 -11.00
CA ASN A 228 -5.57 10.76 -10.92
C ASN A 228 -6.16 11.92 -10.11
N VAL A 229 -7.28 11.68 -9.41
CA VAL A 229 -7.95 12.69 -8.58
C VAL A 229 -7.95 12.22 -7.13
N PRO A 230 -7.58 13.05 -6.15
CA PRO A 230 -7.72 12.70 -4.73
C PRO A 230 -9.17 12.37 -4.34
N GLU A 231 -9.34 11.54 -3.32
CA GLU A 231 -10.65 11.21 -2.75
C GLU A 231 -11.30 12.44 -2.08
N GLY A 232 -12.56 12.72 -2.40
CA GLY A 232 -13.24 13.91 -1.89
C GLY A 232 -13.84 13.75 -0.50
N SER A 233 -14.22 12.54 -0.07
CA SER A 233 -14.76 12.31 1.28
C SER A 233 -13.74 12.60 2.39
N TYR A 234 -12.44 12.62 2.04
CA TYR A 234 -11.34 13.01 2.91
C TYR A 234 -11.04 14.52 2.89
N ALA A 235 -11.64 15.29 1.98
CA ALA A 235 -11.50 16.74 1.95
C ALA A 235 -12.53 17.43 2.85
N THR A 236 -12.22 18.64 3.29
CA THR A 236 -13.18 19.47 4.05
C THR A 236 -14.33 19.99 3.18
N ASP A 237 -14.12 20.11 1.87
CA ASP A 237 -15.16 20.45 0.89
C ASP A 237 -14.92 19.71 -0.43
N ALA A 238 -15.73 18.67 -0.68
CA ALA A 238 -15.62 17.86 -1.87
C ALA A 238 -16.22 18.52 -3.13
N ARG A 239 -17.02 19.59 -2.99
CA ARG A 239 -17.66 20.27 -4.12
C ARG A 239 -16.67 21.07 -4.93
N HIS A 240 -15.60 21.55 -4.29
CA HIS A 240 -14.53 22.32 -4.89
C HIS A 240 -13.30 21.43 -5.15
N GLY A 241 -13.06 21.07 -6.42
CA GLY A 241 -12.05 20.07 -6.80
C GLY A 241 -10.62 20.44 -6.43
N GLU A 242 -10.31 21.73 -6.30
CA GLU A 242 -9.01 22.23 -5.87
C GLU A 242 -8.74 22.01 -4.38
N VAL A 243 -9.78 21.88 -3.55
CA VAL A 243 -9.65 21.72 -2.09
C VAL A 243 -9.03 20.36 -1.76
N ARG A 244 -9.55 19.28 -2.34
CA ARG A 244 -9.01 17.92 -2.13
C ARG A 244 -7.55 17.79 -2.56
N ILE A 245 -7.15 18.47 -3.64
CA ILE A 245 -5.75 18.51 -4.09
C ILE A 245 -4.87 19.22 -3.07
N ARG A 246 -5.25 20.45 -2.68
CA ARG A 246 -4.48 21.23 -1.71
C ARG A 246 -4.35 20.50 -0.39
N GLU A 247 -5.43 19.92 0.12
CA GLU A 247 -5.42 19.27 1.43
C GLU A 247 -4.66 17.94 1.44
N MET A 248 -4.71 17.16 0.35
CA MET A 248 -3.84 15.99 0.21
C MET A 248 -2.36 16.38 0.18
N LYS A 249 -1.99 17.47 -0.53
CA LYS A 249 -0.63 18.01 -0.48
C LYS A 249 -0.24 18.50 0.92
N GLU A 250 -1.13 19.18 1.63
CA GLU A 250 -0.90 19.58 3.03
C GLU A 250 -0.68 18.38 3.95
N MET A 251 -1.44 17.29 3.76
CA MET A 251 -1.23 16.03 4.48
C MET A 251 0.17 15.48 4.21
N ILE A 252 0.55 15.33 2.94
CA ILE A 252 1.84 14.76 2.56
C ILE A 252 2.99 15.62 3.09
N GLN A 253 2.91 16.94 2.92
CA GLN A 253 3.89 17.88 3.46
C GLN A 253 4.01 17.74 5.00
N ALA A 254 2.90 17.63 5.72
CA ALA A 254 2.93 17.46 7.18
C ALA A 254 3.57 16.12 7.60
N ILE A 255 3.33 15.05 6.84
CA ILE A 255 3.93 13.74 7.07
C ILE A 255 5.45 13.79 6.81
N HIS A 256 5.89 14.42 5.72
CA HIS A 256 7.30 14.62 5.41
C HIS A 256 8.01 15.47 6.48
N GLU A 257 7.40 16.58 6.90
CA GLU A 257 7.92 17.44 7.97
C GLU A 257 8.02 16.70 9.32
N ALA A 258 7.16 15.72 9.57
CA ALA A 258 7.24 14.85 10.74
C ALA A 258 8.36 13.78 10.62
N GLY A 259 8.89 13.58 9.41
CA GLY A 259 10.02 12.70 9.11
C GLY A 259 9.66 11.32 8.55
N PHE A 260 8.44 11.14 8.02
CA PHE A 260 8.02 9.86 7.44
C PHE A 260 7.90 9.94 5.92
N GLY A 261 8.28 8.87 5.23
CA GLY A 261 7.95 8.72 3.82
C GLY A 261 6.48 8.30 3.62
N VAL A 262 5.88 8.66 2.49
CA VAL A 262 4.48 8.31 2.15
C VAL A 262 4.42 7.24 1.07
N ILE A 263 3.78 6.10 1.37
CA ILE A 263 3.47 5.05 0.42
C ILE A 263 1.98 5.13 0.08
N MET A 264 1.64 5.18 -1.19
CA MET A 264 0.25 5.18 -1.65
C MET A 264 -0.20 3.77 -2.04
N ASP A 265 -1.32 3.32 -1.50
CA ASP A 265 -2.01 2.14 -2.00
C ASP A 265 -2.73 2.47 -3.32
N VAL A 266 -2.47 1.68 -4.36
CA VAL A 266 -2.96 1.89 -5.73
C VAL A 266 -3.57 0.62 -6.32
N VAL A 267 -4.76 0.78 -6.91
CA VAL A 267 -5.66 -0.25 -7.44
C VAL A 267 -5.78 -0.13 -8.94
N TYR A 268 -4.73 -0.47 -9.68
CA TYR A 268 -4.78 -0.44 -11.15
C TYR A 268 -5.35 -1.72 -11.77
N ASN A 269 -5.81 -2.68 -10.96
CA ASN A 269 -6.21 -4.00 -11.42
C ASN A 269 -7.68 -4.08 -11.87
N HIS A 270 -8.56 -3.19 -11.40
CA HIS A 270 -9.98 -3.11 -11.77
C HIS A 270 -10.50 -1.67 -11.62
N THR A 271 -11.71 -1.40 -12.13
CA THR A 271 -12.51 -0.18 -11.84
C THR A 271 -13.73 -0.52 -10.99
N TYR A 272 -14.32 0.46 -10.30
CA TYR A 272 -15.54 0.27 -9.49
C TYR A 272 -16.66 -0.46 -10.24
N SER A 273 -16.86 -0.12 -11.51
CA SER A 273 -17.82 -0.80 -12.37
C SER A 273 -17.37 -0.76 -13.82
N LEU A 274 -17.88 -1.70 -14.62
CA LEU A 274 -17.67 -1.68 -16.07
C LEU A 274 -18.22 -0.42 -16.74
N ASP A 275 -19.19 0.25 -16.15
CA ASP A 275 -19.63 1.57 -16.60
C ASP A 275 -18.67 2.67 -16.08
N SER A 276 -17.46 2.62 -16.62
CA SER A 276 -16.31 3.46 -16.25
C SER A 276 -15.98 4.48 -17.33
N TRP A 277 -15.18 5.50 -16.99
CA TRP A 277 -14.66 6.46 -17.97
C TRP A 277 -13.83 5.78 -19.06
N PHE A 278 -13.08 4.72 -18.73
CA PHE A 278 -12.41 3.90 -19.73
C PHE A 278 -13.38 3.24 -20.72
N GLN A 279 -14.44 2.60 -20.22
CA GLN A 279 -15.39 1.91 -21.09
C GLN A 279 -16.18 2.90 -21.95
N ARG A 280 -16.54 4.06 -21.38
CA ARG A 280 -17.27 5.12 -22.08
C ARG A 280 -16.41 5.83 -23.12
N THR A 281 -15.09 5.90 -22.95
CA THR A 281 -14.17 6.53 -23.91
C THR A 281 -13.70 5.56 -24.99
N VAL A 282 -13.29 4.34 -24.63
CA VAL A 282 -12.80 3.32 -25.57
C VAL A 282 -13.34 1.93 -25.17
N PRO A 283 -14.54 1.55 -25.67
CA PRO A 283 -15.22 0.34 -25.23
C PRO A 283 -14.37 -0.93 -25.35
N TRP A 284 -14.21 -1.66 -24.25
CA TRP A 284 -13.46 -2.92 -24.16
C TRP A 284 -11.96 -2.83 -24.46
N TYR A 285 -11.39 -1.64 -24.64
CA TYR A 285 -9.95 -1.52 -24.82
C TYR A 285 -9.20 -1.84 -23.52
N PHE A 286 -9.66 -1.26 -22.41
CA PHE A 286 -9.00 -1.32 -21.10
C PHE A 286 -9.38 -2.54 -20.26
N TYR A 287 -10.24 -3.45 -20.76
CA TYR A 287 -10.75 -4.57 -19.97
C TYR A 287 -10.43 -5.91 -20.60
N ARG A 288 -10.13 -6.91 -19.77
CA ARG A 288 -9.92 -8.29 -20.21
C ARG A 288 -11.23 -9.03 -20.42
N VAL A 289 -11.25 -9.88 -21.45
CA VAL A 289 -12.42 -10.67 -21.83
C VAL A 289 -11.94 -12.04 -22.30
N PHE A 290 -12.54 -13.10 -21.80
CA PHE A 290 -12.22 -14.47 -22.23
C PHE A 290 -12.60 -14.69 -23.71
N PRO A 291 -11.98 -15.68 -24.40
CA PRO A 291 -12.29 -15.97 -25.79
C PRO A 291 -13.75 -16.36 -26.08
N ASP A 292 -14.49 -16.83 -25.07
CA ASP A 292 -15.92 -17.14 -25.14
C ASP A 292 -16.83 -15.92 -24.92
N GLY A 293 -16.23 -14.74 -24.67
CA GLY A 293 -16.93 -13.50 -24.39
C GLY A 293 -17.25 -13.27 -22.91
N LYS A 294 -16.94 -14.18 -21.99
CA LYS A 294 -17.11 -13.92 -20.54
C LYS A 294 -16.19 -12.78 -20.12
N ILE A 295 -16.70 -11.89 -19.27
CA ILE A 295 -15.86 -10.83 -18.67
C ILE A 295 -14.86 -11.49 -17.71
N SER A 296 -13.62 -11.01 -17.76
CA SER A 296 -12.59 -11.43 -16.81
C SER A 296 -12.86 -10.81 -15.45
N ASP A 297 -12.72 -11.60 -14.39
CA ASP A 297 -13.02 -11.18 -13.01
C ASP A 297 -12.00 -11.78 -12.03
N GLY A 298 -10.74 -11.79 -12.42
CA GLY A 298 -9.62 -12.22 -11.57
C GLY A 298 -9.44 -11.36 -10.32
N SER A 299 -10.01 -10.15 -10.29
CA SER A 299 -10.11 -9.28 -9.11
C SER A 299 -11.25 -9.67 -8.16
N ALA A 300 -12.22 -10.46 -8.62
CA ALA A 300 -13.52 -10.69 -7.96
C ALA A 300 -14.32 -9.40 -7.69
N CYS A 301 -14.03 -8.33 -8.44
CA CYS A 301 -14.66 -7.02 -8.35
C CYS A 301 -15.47 -6.66 -9.62
N GLY A 302 -15.76 -7.65 -10.46
CA GLY A 302 -16.59 -7.59 -11.65
C GLY A 302 -15.86 -7.31 -12.96
N ASN A 303 -14.57 -6.95 -12.91
CA ASN A 303 -13.75 -6.66 -14.10
C ASN A 303 -12.25 -6.73 -13.82
N ASP A 304 -11.46 -6.97 -14.86
CA ASP A 304 -10.00 -6.83 -14.81
C ASP A 304 -9.52 -5.85 -15.88
N VAL A 305 -8.64 -4.95 -15.47
CA VAL A 305 -7.92 -4.03 -16.35
C VAL A 305 -6.89 -4.79 -17.19
N ALA A 306 -6.84 -4.47 -18.48
CA ALA A 306 -5.94 -5.09 -19.46
C ALA A 306 -4.59 -4.37 -19.51
N SER A 307 -3.80 -4.48 -18.43
CA SER A 307 -2.49 -3.84 -18.28
C SER A 307 -1.53 -4.14 -19.43
N GLU A 308 -1.69 -5.30 -20.08
CA GLU A 308 -0.85 -5.75 -21.19
C GLU A 308 -1.02 -4.94 -22.50
N ARG A 309 -2.01 -4.04 -22.56
CA ARG A 309 -2.27 -3.19 -23.73
C ARG A 309 -1.55 -1.86 -23.58
N GLU A 310 -0.84 -1.44 -24.63
CA GLU A 310 0.10 -0.32 -24.55
C GLU A 310 -0.50 0.98 -24.00
N MET A 311 -1.70 1.40 -24.43
CA MET A 311 -2.30 2.63 -23.89
C MET A 311 -2.77 2.47 -22.43
N CYS A 312 -3.06 1.25 -21.98
CA CYS A 312 -3.37 0.96 -20.57
C CYS A 312 -2.09 0.93 -19.73
N ALA A 313 -1.04 0.23 -20.18
CA ALA A 313 0.29 0.23 -19.57
C ALA A 313 0.82 1.66 -19.42
N LYS A 314 0.70 2.46 -20.48
CA LYS A 314 1.06 3.88 -20.51
C LYS A 314 0.26 4.68 -19.50
N TYR A 315 -1.07 4.51 -19.45
CA TYR A 315 -1.91 5.18 -18.46
C TYR A 315 -1.44 4.91 -17.02
N ILE A 316 -1.25 3.63 -16.68
CA ILE A 316 -0.84 3.23 -15.32
C ILE A 316 0.53 3.82 -14.97
N LEU A 317 1.49 3.75 -15.90
CA LEU A 317 2.81 4.36 -15.72
C LEU A 317 2.71 5.88 -15.52
N GLU A 318 1.97 6.59 -16.36
CA GLU A 318 1.79 8.04 -16.25
C GLU A 318 1.10 8.44 -14.96
N SER A 319 0.12 7.64 -14.51
CA SER A 319 -0.55 7.87 -13.23
C SER A 319 0.42 7.73 -12.05
N VAL A 320 1.24 6.67 -12.03
CA VAL A 320 2.28 6.49 -11.01
C VAL A 320 3.27 7.67 -11.01
N LEU A 321 3.73 8.08 -12.18
CA LEU A 321 4.65 9.22 -12.31
C LEU A 321 4.00 10.52 -11.83
N TYR A 322 2.75 10.78 -12.20
CA TYR A 322 1.98 11.94 -11.73
C TYR A 322 1.90 12.00 -10.21
N TRP A 323 1.56 10.89 -9.54
CA TRP A 323 1.52 10.85 -8.08
C TRP A 323 2.90 11.11 -7.45
N THR A 324 4.00 10.64 -8.05
CA THR A 324 5.34 10.97 -7.56
C THR A 324 5.75 12.42 -7.81
N GLU A 325 5.41 12.98 -8.97
CA GLU A 325 5.89 14.30 -9.42
C GLU A 325 5.05 15.44 -8.81
N GLU A 326 3.72 15.28 -8.76
CA GLU A 326 2.81 16.33 -8.29
C GLU A 326 2.57 16.29 -6.78
N TYR A 327 2.61 15.10 -6.17
CA TYR A 327 2.31 14.89 -4.75
C TYR A 327 3.51 14.38 -3.94
N HIS A 328 4.68 14.21 -4.57
CA HIS A 328 5.92 13.79 -3.90
C HIS A 328 5.86 12.40 -3.21
N ILE A 329 4.96 11.51 -3.66
CA ILE A 329 4.82 10.16 -3.10
C ILE A 329 6.14 9.38 -3.13
N ASP A 330 6.44 8.66 -2.04
CA ASP A 330 7.70 7.93 -1.81
C ASP A 330 7.65 6.45 -2.15
N GLY A 331 6.47 5.91 -2.40
CA GLY A 331 6.33 4.54 -2.86
C GLY A 331 4.90 4.15 -3.13
N PHE A 332 4.73 2.93 -3.61
CA PHE A 332 3.44 2.40 -3.99
C PHE A 332 3.26 0.96 -3.49
N ARG A 333 2.10 0.70 -2.90
CA ARG A 333 1.56 -0.64 -2.67
C ARG A 333 0.56 -0.92 -3.78
N PHE A 334 0.84 -1.89 -4.63
CA PHE A 334 -0.04 -2.28 -5.73
C PHE A 334 -1.03 -3.35 -5.25
N ASP A 335 -2.30 -2.96 -5.17
CA ASP A 335 -3.42 -3.86 -4.91
C ASP A 335 -3.54 -4.90 -6.02
N LEU A 336 -3.69 -6.16 -5.61
CA LEU A 336 -3.70 -7.33 -6.48
C LEU A 336 -2.67 -7.19 -7.62
N MET A 337 -1.42 -6.86 -7.25
CA MET A 337 -0.30 -6.72 -8.20
C MET A 337 -0.17 -7.95 -9.12
N GLY A 338 -0.57 -9.13 -8.65
CA GLY A 338 -0.71 -10.36 -9.43
C GLY A 338 -1.65 -10.30 -10.64
N LEU A 339 -2.44 -9.23 -10.81
CA LEU A 339 -3.25 -8.96 -12.00
C LEU A 339 -2.55 -8.04 -13.01
N LEU A 340 -1.44 -7.41 -12.64
CA LEU A 340 -0.60 -6.61 -13.54
C LEU A 340 0.51 -7.49 -14.14
N ASP A 341 0.93 -7.18 -15.37
CA ASP A 341 2.00 -7.92 -16.02
C ASP A 341 3.40 -7.50 -15.53
N VAL A 342 4.33 -8.47 -15.54
CA VAL A 342 5.71 -8.30 -15.10
C VAL A 342 6.44 -7.20 -15.88
N GLU A 343 6.15 -7.05 -17.19
CA GLU A 343 6.83 -6.06 -18.02
C GLU A 343 6.46 -4.63 -17.61
N LEU A 344 5.17 -4.37 -17.38
CA LEU A 344 4.70 -3.09 -16.86
C LEU A 344 5.33 -2.78 -15.49
N MET A 345 5.31 -3.72 -14.55
CA MET A 345 5.89 -3.49 -13.22
C MET A 345 7.38 -3.17 -13.27
N ASN A 346 8.14 -3.87 -14.13
CA ASN A 346 9.55 -3.58 -14.37
C ASN A 346 9.78 -2.24 -15.08
N ARG A 347 8.89 -1.84 -16.00
CA ARG A 347 8.92 -0.52 -16.65
C ARG A 347 8.71 0.59 -15.63
N ILE A 348 7.71 0.47 -14.75
CA ILE A 348 7.45 1.42 -13.67
C ILE A 348 8.67 1.56 -12.75
N ARG A 349 9.24 0.43 -12.31
CA ARG A 349 10.47 0.44 -11.49
C ARG A 349 11.62 1.18 -12.17
N SER A 350 11.88 0.87 -13.43
CA SER A 350 12.96 1.49 -14.22
C SER A 350 12.78 2.99 -14.34
N GLU A 351 11.56 3.46 -14.65
CA GLU A 351 11.24 4.88 -14.81
C GLU A 351 11.39 5.66 -13.49
N LEU A 352 11.00 5.06 -12.37
CA LEU A 352 11.21 5.64 -11.04
C LEU A 352 12.68 5.66 -10.64
N ASP A 353 13.43 4.60 -10.93
CA ASP A 353 14.86 4.52 -10.62
C ASP A 353 15.69 5.52 -11.42
N GLN A 354 15.33 5.77 -12.68
CA GLN A 354 15.99 6.77 -13.53
C GLN A 354 15.78 8.20 -12.99
N ARG A 355 14.60 8.50 -12.44
CA ARG A 355 14.27 9.84 -11.90
C ARG A 355 14.82 10.07 -10.50
N TYR A 356 14.70 9.08 -9.62
CA TYR A 356 14.89 9.26 -8.18
C TYR A 356 16.05 8.45 -7.58
N GLY A 357 16.64 7.54 -8.36
CA GLY A 357 17.70 6.64 -7.92
C GLY A 357 17.19 5.24 -7.57
N LYS A 358 18.05 4.24 -7.77
CA LYS A 358 17.71 2.82 -7.64
C LYS A 358 17.10 2.47 -6.29
N GLY A 359 15.87 1.94 -6.30
CA GLY A 359 15.17 1.47 -5.10
C GLY A 359 14.80 2.58 -4.11
N LYS A 360 14.94 3.86 -4.48
CA LYS A 360 14.59 4.99 -3.61
C LYS A 360 13.09 5.08 -3.39
N LYS A 361 12.31 5.07 -4.47
CA LYS A 361 10.85 4.94 -4.37
C LYS A 361 10.48 3.48 -4.07
N ILE A 362 9.75 3.21 -2.98
CA ILE A 362 9.41 1.85 -2.57
C ILE A 362 8.32 1.29 -3.51
N ILE A 363 8.44 0.03 -3.92
CA ILE A 363 7.40 -0.66 -4.69
C ILE A 363 7.21 -2.05 -4.11
N TYR A 364 5.97 -2.40 -3.79
CA TYR A 364 5.56 -3.77 -3.54
C TYR A 364 4.07 -3.94 -3.82
N GLY A 365 3.56 -5.16 -3.73
CA GLY A 365 2.12 -5.40 -3.85
C GLY A 365 1.74 -6.82 -3.50
N GLU A 366 0.48 -7.14 -3.75
CA GLU A 366 -0.08 -8.47 -3.51
C GLU A 366 0.21 -9.40 -4.69
N PRO A 367 1.02 -10.45 -4.54
CA PRO A 367 1.43 -11.32 -5.65
C PRO A 367 0.37 -12.38 -6.00
N TRP A 368 -0.92 -12.10 -5.79
CA TRP A 368 -2.03 -13.02 -6.03
C TRP A 368 -3.13 -12.40 -6.89
N THR A 369 -4.02 -13.27 -7.36
CA THR A 369 -5.30 -12.94 -7.98
C THR A 369 -6.41 -13.59 -7.16
N ALA A 370 -7.62 -13.05 -7.18
CA ALA A 370 -8.78 -13.67 -6.52
C ALA A 370 -9.32 -14.84 -7.35
N GLU A 371 -9.38 -14.68 -8.67
CA GLU A 371 -9.77 -15.73 -9.62
C GLU A 371 -8.84 -15.75 -10.87
N GLN A 372 -9.20 -16.57 -11.86
CA GLN A 372 -8.54 -16.62 -13.15
C GLN A 372 -8.84 -15.36 -13.97
N THR A 373 -7.80 -14.78 -14.56
CA THR A 373 -7.89 -13.62 -15.46
C THR A 373 -7.58 -13.97 -16.92
N ALA A 374 -8.21 -13.28 -17.86
CA ALA A 374 -8.07 -13.44 -19.31
C ALA A 374 -6.94 -12.56 -19.89
N VAL A 375 -5.72 -12.67 -19.34
CA VAL A 375 -4.56 -11.91 -19.81
C VAL A 375 -4.20 -12.27 -21.26
N GLU A 376 -3.94 -11.25 -22.09
CA GLU A 376 -3.62 -11.41 -23.51
C GLU A 376 -2.11 -11.56 -23.80
N GLY A 377 -1.78 -12.03 -25.01
CA GLY A 377 -0.42 -11.97 -25.56
C GLY A 377 0.62 -12.87 -24.89
N GLY A 378 0.19 -13.83 -24.05
CA GLY A 378 1.11 -14.71 -23.32
C GLY A 378 1.95 -13.99 -22.27
N LYS A 379 1.50 -12.82 -21.81
CA LYS A 379 2.18 -12.05 -20.77
C LYS A 379 2.17 -12.81 -19.46
N LYS A 380 3.27 -12.69 -18.72
CA LYS A 380 3.38 -13.22 -17.36
C LYS A 380 2.92 -12.16 -16.38
N LEU A 381 2.04 -12.57 -15.47
CA LEU A 381 1.54 -11.71 -14.41
C LEU A 381 2.53 -11.67 -13.23
N ALA A 382 2.52 -10.59 -12.47
CA ALA A 382 3.40 -10.36 -11.32
C ALA A 382 2.96 -11.16 -10.07
N THR A 383 2.69 -12.45 -10.27
CA THR A 383 2.28 -13.39 -9.23
C THR A 383 3.48 -13.93 -8.44
N LYS A 384 3.19 -14.65 -7.35
CA LYS A 384 4.19 -15.27 -6.46
C LYS A 384 5.18 -16.14 -7.21
N GLU A 385 4.72 -16.92 -8.20
CA GLU A 385 5.54 -17.81 -9.01
C GLU A 385 6.49 -17.06 -9.95
N ASN A 386 6.16 -15.80 -10.28
CA ASN A 386 6.91 -14.96 -11.21
C ASN A 386 7.76 -13.89 -10.52
N ILE A 387 7.87 -13.90 -9.18
CA ILE A 387 8.67 -12.92 -8.43
C ILE A 387 10.13 -12.81 -8.90
N GLY A 388 10.72 -13.93 -9.35
CA GLY A 388 12.08 -13.96 -9.90
C GLY A 388 12.26 -13.16 -11.21
N LEU A 389 11.15 -12.83 -11.90
CA LEU A 389 11.14 -12.04 -13.13
C LEU A 389 10.98 -10.53 -12.89
N LEU A 390 10.47 -10.13 -11.72
CA LEU A 390 10.37 -8.74 -11.29
C LEU A 390 11.74 -8.22 -10.86
N ASP A 391 12.03 -6.93 -11.01
CA ASP A 391 13.23 -6.30 -10.45
C ASP A 391 13.40 -6.61 -8.96
N GLU A 392 14.65 -6.67 -8.48
CA GLU A 392 14.94 -7.01 -7.08
C GLU A 392 14.40 -5.97 -6.07
N ASN A 393 13.99 -4.78 -6.52
CA ASN A 393 13.37 -3.74 -5.71
C ASN A 393 11.85 -3.59 -5.97
N ILE A 394 11.22 -4.63 -6.51
CA ILE A 394 9.77 -4.81 -6.52
C ILE A 394 9.45 -5.93 -5.52
N GLY A 395 8.82 -5.55 -4.42
CA GLY A 395 8.45 -6.46 -3.34
C GLY A 395 7.08 -7.10 -3.48
N ALA A 396 6.85 -8.12 -2.66
CA ALA A 396 5.59 -8.83 -2.57
C ALA A 396 5.25 -9.12 -1.11
N PHE A 397 3.98 -8.97 -0.74
CA PHE A 397 3.47 -9.46 0.55
C PHE A 397 3.71 -10.95 0.70
N CYS A 398 4.44 -11.35 1.74
CA CYS A 398 4.75 -12.75 1.98
C CYS A 398 3.70 -13.45 2.85
N ASP A 399 2.65 -13.93 2.17
CA ASP A 399 1.60 -14.78 2.75
C ASP A 399 2.14 -15.99 3.52
N SER A 400 3.25 -16.56 3.04
CA SER A 400 3.86 -17.77 3.59
C SER A 400 4.52 -17.50 4.94
N THR A 401 5.18 -16.35 5.09
CA THR A 401 5.70 -15.90 6.40
C THR A 401 4.56 -15.55 7.35
N ARG A 402 3.55 -14.82 6.88
CA ARG A 402 2.35 -14.49 7.67
C ARG A 402 1.71 -15.76 8.24
N ASP A 403 1.35 -16.70 7.36
CA ASP A 403 0.63 -17.92 7.72
C ASP A 403 1.51 -18.88 8.52
N GLY A 404 2.81 -18.96 8.22
CA GLY A 404 3.77 -19.74 9.01
C GLY A 404 3.86 -19.26 10.46
N ILE A 405 3.76 -17.95 10.70
CA ILE A 405 3.81 -17.36 12.05
C ILE A 405 2.48 -17.56 12.80
N LYS A 406 1.38 -16.96 12.31
CA LYS A 406 0.10 -16.86 13.07
C LYS A 406 -0.97 -17.89 12.66
N GLY A 407 -0.73 -18.61 11.57
CA GLY A 407 -1.71 -19.51 10.94
C GLY A 407 -2.48 -18.85 9.80
N SER A 408 -3.19 -19.67 9.03
CA SER A 408 -3.84 -19.24 7.79
C SER A 408 -4.81 -18.07 7.98
N ALA A 409 -4.68 -17.04 7.14
CA ALA A 409 -5.65 -15.94 7.11
C ALA A 409 -7.03 -16.35 6.58
N LEU A 410 -7.09 -17.38 5.72
CA LEU A 410 -8.33 -17.88 5.09
C LEU A 410 -9.02 -18.97 5.91
N ARG A 411 -8.27 -19.65 6.79
CA ARG A 411 -8.76 -20.71 7.67
C ARG A 411 -8.53 -20.29 9.11
N THR A 412 -9.46 -19.50 9.64
CA THR A 412 -9.32 -18.75 10.89
C THR A 412 -8.87 -19.58 12.10
N LYS A 413 -9.31 -20.83 12.20
CA LYS A 413 -8.99 -21.73 13.32
C LYS A 413 -7.66 -22.48 13.17
N GLU A 414 -7.00 -22.36 12.03
CA GLU A 414 -5.68 -22.97 11.84
C GLU A 414 -4.61 -22.13 12.53
N ALA A 415 -3.84 -22.78 13.40
CA ALA A 415 -2.68 -22.18 14.03
C ALA A 415 -1.48 -22.11 13.06
N GLY A 416 -0.51 -21.28 13.41
CA GLY A 416 0.85 -21.27 12.88
C GLY A 416 1.83 -21.65 13.99
N PHE A 417 3.12 -21.35 13.75
CA PHE A 417 4.21 -21.72 14.64
C PHE A 417 3.99 -21.24 16.09
N ILE A 418 3.57 -19.99 16.28
CA ILE A 418 3.54 -19.39 17.63
C ILE A 418 2.40 -19.91 18.50
N ASN A 419 1.29 -20.32 17.88
CA ASN A 419 0.04 -20.75 18.53
C ASN A 419 -0.21 -22.27 18.39
N GLY A 420 0.84 -23.04 18.09
CA GLY A 420 0.85 -24.49 18.32
C GLY A 420 0.56 -25.38 17.12
N ALA A 421 0.70 -24.89 15.89
CA ALA A 421 0.73 -25.79 14.73
C ALA A 421 2.04 -26.59 14.69
N GLU A 422 1.93 -27.86 14.34
CA GLU A 422 3.09 -28.74 14.18
C GLU A 422 3.78 -28.50 12.84
N GLU A 423 5.09 -28.80 12.78
CA GLU A 423 5.90 -28.83 11.54
C GLU A 423 6.04 -27.47 10.82
N LYS A 424 5.97 -26.36 11.56
CA LYS A 424 6.14 -25.00 11.03
C LYS A 424 7.57 -24.47 11.07
N GLU A 425 8.51 -25.20 11.64
CA GLU A 425 9.90 -24.76 11.81
C GLU A 425 10.59 -24.44 10.48
N ASP A 426 10.26 -25.17 9.41
CA ASP A 426 10.87 -24.99 8.08
C ASP A 426 10.39 -23.71 7.42
N GLU A 427 9.09 -23.42 7.48
CA GLU A 427 8.50 -22.16 7.01
C GLU A 427 9.09 -20.96 7.77
N ILE A 428 9.32 -21.11 9.07
CA ILE A 428 9.91 -20.04 9.89
C ILE A 428 11.39 -19.81 9.53
N LEU A 429 12.19 -20.87 9.32
CA LEU A 429 13.59 -20.70 8.92
C LEU A 429 13.73 -20.13 7.50
N ALA A 430 12.82 -20.46 6.58
CA ALA A 430 12.75 -19.81 5.27
C ALA A 430 12.36 -18.32 5.41
N SER A 431 11.41 -18.00 6.29
CA SER A 431 10.96 -16.63 6.58
C SER A 431 12.08 -15.74 7.13
N VAL A 432 12.92 -16.28 8.02
CA VAL A 432 14.06 -15.54 8.60
C VAL A 432 15.01 -14.99 7.52
N ALA A 433 15.19 -15.73 6.42
CA ALA A 433 16.05 -15.31 5.32
C ALA A 433 15.28 -14.72 4.12
N ALA A 434 14.04 -14.24 4.36
CA ALA A 434 13.18 -13.66 3.33
C ALA A 434 13.05 -14.57 2.10
N TRP A 435 12.94 -15.89 2.30
CA TRP A 435 12.78 -16.90 1.26
C TRP A 435 13.86 -16.92 0.15
N CYS A 436 14.93 -16.14 0.31
CA CYS A 436 16.09 -16.14 -0.59
C CYS A 436 16.95 -17.40 -0.43
N THR A 437 16.82 -18.04 0.72
CA THR A 437 17.28 -19.41 0.95
C THR A 437 16.20 -20.18 1.68
N ASN A 438 16.04 -21.44 1.29
CA ASN A 438 15.06 -22.35 1.85
C ASN A 438 15.73 -23.71 2.09
N PRO A 439 16.61 -23.80 3.11
CA PRO A 439 17.48 -24.96 3.30
C PRO A 439 16.73 -26.25 3.67
N TYR A 440 15.47 -26.13 4.09
CA TYR A 440 14.61 -27.25 4.47
C TYR A 440 13.44 -27.47 3.50
N HIS A 441 13.45 -26.82 2.33
CA HIS A 441 12.47 -27.02 1.26
C HIS A 441 11.01 -26.79 1.69
N ALA A 442 10.75 -25.78 2.53
CA ALA A 442 9.40 -25.36 2.88
C ALA A 442 8.60 -24.92 1.64
N GLU A 443 7.30 -25.18 1.61
CA GLU A 443 6.44 -24.68 0.53
C GLU A 443 6.20 -23.17 0.70
N GLY A 444 6.34 -22.39 -0.38
CA GLY A 444 6.10 -20.95 -0.32
C GLY A 444 6.75 -20.20 -1.48
N PHE A 445 7.48 -19.13 -1.19
CA PHE A 445 8.16 -18.34 -2.21
C PHE A 445 9.37 -19.08 -2.79
N GLU A 446 9.53 -18.99 -4.10
CA GLU A 446 10.69 -19.53 -4.82
C GLU A 446 11.34 -18.45 -5.68
N ASN A 447 12.63 -18.63 -6.01
CA ASN A 447 13.38 -17.75 -6.92
C ASN A 447 13.43 -16.27 -6.50
N VAL A 448 13.29 -15.98 -5.20
CA VAL A 448 13.48 -14.64 -4.63
C VAL A 448 14.94 -14.21 -4.80
N LYS A 449 15.18 -13.04 -5.40
CA LYS A 449 16.53 -12.57 -5.74
C LYS A 449 17.22 -11.80 -4.62
N ALA A 450 16.45 -11.09 -3.81
CA ALA A 450 16.95 -10.28 -2.70
C ALA A 450 15.88 -10.12 -1.61
N PRO A 451 16.26 -9.93 -0.33
CA PRO A 451 15.30 -9.66 0.73
C PRO A 451 14.39 -8.46 0.49
N SER A 452 14.83 -7.46 -0.27
CA SER A 452 13.99 -6.33 -0.69
C SER A 452 12.73 -6.74 -1.45
N GLN A 453 12.66 -7.97 -1.99
CA GLN A 453 11.48 -8.48 -2.67
C GLN A 453 10.41 -9.05 -1.71
N ILE A 454 10.70 -9.15 -0.42
CA ILE A 454 9.78 -9.73 0.56
C ILE A 454 9.32 -8.65 1.54
N VAL A 455 8.01 -8.45 1.59
CA VAL A 455 7.35 -7.69 2.65
C VAL A 455 6.95 -8.68 3.74
N THR A 456 7.57 -8.52 4.90
CA THR A 456 7.43 -9.40 6.07
C THR A 456 6.42 -8.77 7.03
N TYR A 457 5.31 -9.48 7.25
CA TYR A 457 4.15 -8.99 8.00
C TYR A 457 3.36 -10.15 8.61
N VAL A 458 2.47 -9.84 9.55
CA VAL A 458 1.52 -10.80 10.13
C VAL A 458 0.06 -10.32 10.05
N SER A 459 -0.18 -9.03 9.91
CA SER A 459 -1.52 -8.49 9.65
C SER A 459 -1.48 -7.27 8.74
N ALA A 460 -2.60 -7.05 8.05
CA ALA A 460 -2.90 -5.92 7.17
C ALA A 460 -4.39 -5.58 7.36
N HIS A 461 -4.91 -4.59 6.64
CA HIS A 461 -6.29 -4.16 6.74
C HIS A 461 -7.29 -5.29 6.43
N ASP A 462 -6.92 -6.19 5.52
CA ASP A 462 -7.59 -7.43 5.15
C ASP A 462 -7.54 -8.52 6.23
N ASN A 463 -8.57 -9.36 6.21
CA ASN A 463 -8.76 -10.47 7.14
C ASN A 463 -8.82 -9.99 8.60
N HIS A 464 -8.71 -10.94 9.53
CA HIS A 464 -8.63 -10.63 10.94
C HIS A 464 -7.35 -9.86 11.27
N THR A 465 -7.48 -8.87 12.16
CA THR A 465 -6.33 -8.29 12.88
C THR A 465 -5.49 -9.39 13.53
N LEU A 466 -4.22 -9.11 13.86
CA LEU A 466 -3.39 -10.08 14.59
C LEU A 466 -4.08 -10.52 15.89
N TRP A 467 -4.64 -9.58 16.65
CA TRP A 467 -5.32 -9.86 17.91
C TRP A 467 -6.52 -10.79 17.72
N ASP A 468 -7.40 -10.48 16.77
CA ASP A 468 -8.61 -11.26 16.53
C ASP A 468 -8.26 -12.67 16.02
N LYS A 469 -7.26 -12.78 15.14
CA LYS A 469 -6.78 -14.09 14.67
C LYS A 469 -6.24 -14.95 15.81
N LEU A 470 -5.53 -14.36 16.77
CA LEU A 470 -5.03 -15.08 17.94
C LEU A 470 -6.19 -15.56 18.83
N LYS A 471 -7.21 -14.72 19.06
CA LYS A 471 -8.40 -15.09 19.85
C LYS A 471 -9.18 -16.27 19.28
N GLU A 472 -9.07 -16.54 17.98
CA GLU A 472 -9.70 -17.69 17.31
C GLU A 472 -8.95 -19.01 17.54
N THR A 473 -7.71 -18.95 18.00
CA THR A 473 -6.85 -20.13 18.24
C THR A 473 -6.43 -20.28 19.70
N VAL A 474 -6.58 -19.22 20.50
CA VAL A 474 -6.10 -19.11 21.88
C VAL A 474 -7.20 -18.52 22.76
N VAL A 475 -7.53 -19.25 23.84
CA VAL A 475 -8.63 -18.87 24.75
C VAL A 475 -8.17 -17.83 25.76
N GLU A 476 -7.00 -18.02 26.35
CA GLU A 476 -6.47 -17.21 27.45
C GLU A 476 -5.90 -15.88 26.95
N GLU A 477 -6.44 -14.76 27.43
CA GLU A 477 -6.06 -13.42 26.97
C GLU A 477 -4.59 -13.06 27.27
N LYS A 478 -4.07 -13.52 28.41
CA LYS A 478 -2.65 -13.37 28.74
C LYS A 478 -1.75 -14.13 27.77
N GLU A 479 -2.21 -15.28 27.29
CA GLU A 479 -1.50 -16.04 26.25
C GLU A 479 -1.56 -15.29 24.92
N CYS A 480 -2.70 -14.70 24.53
CA CYS A 480 -2.81 -13.85 23.34
C CYS A 480 -1.85 -12.66 23.39
N MET A 481 -1.76 -11.94 24.52
CA MET A 481 -0.87 -10.79 24.66
C MET A 481 0.61 -11.20 24.51
N ARG A 482 0.99 -12.33 25.11
CA ARG A 482 2.34 -12.91 24.95
C ARG A 482 2.61 -13.31 23.50
N LEU A 483 1.65 -13.91 22.82
CA LEU A 483 1.79 -14.32 21.42
C LEU A 483 1.79 -13.14 20.46
N ASN A 484 1.11 -12.04 20.78
CA ASN A 484 1.22 -10.79 20.04
C ASN A 484 2.66 -10.26 20.10
N LYS A 485 3.25 -10.16 21.30
CA LYS A 485 4.69 -9.85 21.48
C LYS A 485 5.60 -10.81 20.70
N MET A 486 5.34 -12.12 20.79
CA MET A 486 6.12 -13.13 20.10
C MET A 486 6.04 -12.98 18.57
N ALA A 487 4.84 -12.75 18.02
CA ALA A 487 4.66 -12.52 16.59
C ALA A 487 5.50 -11.32 16.12
N ALA A 488 5.41 -10.20 16.85
CA ALA A 488 6.20 -8.99 16.60
C ALA A 488 7.70 -9.29 16.57
N ALA A 489 8.21 -9.94 17.62
CA ALA A 489 9.62 -10.27 17.72
C ALA A 489 10.09 -11.22 16.61
N VAL A 490 9.27 -12.19 16.19
CA VAL A 490 9.59 -13.09 15.09
C VAL A 490 9.71 -12.33 13.78
N TYR A 491 8.67 -11.61 13.33
CA TYR A 491 8.70 -10.98 12.01
C TYR A 491 9.68 -9.79 11.95
N MET A 492 9.86 -9.05 13.05
CA MET A 492 10.83 -7.93 13.12
C MET A 492 12.29 -8.41 13.17
N THR A 493 12.55 -9.70 13.41
CA THR A 493 13.90 -10.28 13.34
C THR A 493 14.13 -11.13 12.08
N CYS A 494 13.16 -11.21 11.17
CA CYS A 494 13.32 -11.73 9.82
C CYS A 494 13.96 -10.70 8.87
N GLN A 495 14.63 -11.18 7.83
CA GLN A 495 14.99 -10.35 6.67
C GLN A 495 13.75 -9.84 5.92
N GLY A 496 13.94 -8.84 5.05
CA GLY A 496 12.87 -8.22 4.25
C GLY A 496 12.27 -6.94 4.84
N THR A 497 11.43 -6.27 4.05
CA THR A 497 10.79 -5.00 4.40
C THR A 497 9.72 -5.22 5.47
N LEU A 498 9.82 -4.52 6.59
CA LEU A 498 8.86 -4.68 7.68
C LEU A 498 7.57 -3.91 7.39
N PHE A 499 6.43 -4.56 7.63
CA PHE A 499 5.11 -3.99 7.48
C PHE A 499 4.20 -4.46 8.61
N PHE A 500 3.35 -3.58 9.12
CA PHE A 500 2.25 -3.97 10.01
C PHE A 500 1.06 -3.02 9.94
N LEU A 501 -0.11 -3.57 10.25
CA LEU A 501 -1.37 -2.84 10.35
C LEU A 501 -1.34 -1.83 11.49
N SER A 502 -1.89 -0.65 11.26
CA SER A 502 -2.08 0.34 12.32
C SER A 502 -2.87 -0.20 13.50
N GLY A 503 -2.30 -0.06 14.69
CA GLY A 503 -2.84 -0.52 15.95
C GLY A 503 -2.56 -1.97 16.31
N GLU A 504 -1.81 -2.72 15.48
CA GLU A 504 -1.30 -4.04 15.86
C GLU A 504 -0.55 -4.00 17.20
N GLU A 505 0.24 -2.93 17.43
CA GLU A 505 1.07 -2.69 18.60
C GLU A 505 0.29 -2.39 19.89
N PHE A 506 -1.01 -2.13 19.79
CA PHE A 506 -1.92 -2.01 20.94
C PHE A 506 -3.09 -2.99 20.85
N ALA A 507 -2.89 -4.10 20.13
CA ALA A 507 -3.85 -5.17 19.99
C ALA A 507 -5.21 -4.71 19.41
N ARG A 508 -5.17 -3.90 18.34
CA ARG A 508 -6.35 -3.49 17.57
C ARG A 508 -7.24 -4.69 17.29
N THR A 509 -8.54 -4.48 17.48
CA THR A 509 -9.59 -5.45 17.22
C THR A 509 -10.61 -4.83 16.28
N LYS A 510 -11.20 -5.67 15.45
CA LYS A 510 -12.36 -5.37 14.61
C LYS A 510 -13.55 -6.24 15.03
N ASP A 511 -13.66 -6.51 16.34
CA ASP A 511 -14.65 -7.40 16.97
C ASP A 511 -14.75 -8.79 16.30
N GLY A 512 -13.61 -9.32 15.86
CA GLY A 512 -13.55 -10.62 15.18
C GLY A 512 -14.06 -10.61 13.74
N GLN A 513 -14.33 -9.45 13.14
CA GLN A 513 -14.68 -9.37 11.72
C GLN A 513 -13.41 -9.40 10.86
N ASP A 514 -13.44 -10.27 9.84
CA ASP A 514 -12.33 -10.47 8.91
C ASP A 514 -12.41 -9.60 7.67
N ASN A 515 -13.59 -9.10 7.31
CA ASN A 515 -13.71 -8.16 6.21
C ASN A 515 -14.58 -6.97 6.61
N THR A 516 -13.90 -5.85 6.85
CA THR A 516 -14.49 -4.62 7.39
C THR A 516 -14.49 -3.47 6.39
N PHE A 517 -14.33 -3.78 5.10
CA PHE A 517 -14.18 -2.77 4.04
C PHE A 517 -15.26 -1.70 4.00
N LYS A 518 -16.48 -2.04 4.37
CA LYS A 518 -17.63 -1.13 4.48
C LYS A 518 -18.29 -1.15 5.87
N ALA A 519 -17.63 -1.75 6.85
CA ALA A 519 -18.14 -1.77 8.21
C ALA A 519 -18.07 -0.34 8.79
N PRO A 520 -18.92 0.00 9.78
CA PRO A 520 -18.96 1.35 10.33
C PRO A 520 -17.58 1.85 10.76
N ILE A 521 -17.28 3.13 10.52
CA ILE A 521 -16.02 3.75 10.94
C ILE A 521 -15.75 3.58 12.44
N THR A 522 -16.80 3.46 13.28
CA THR A 522 -16.65 3.17 14.71
C THR A 522 -15.95 1.83 14.99
N LEU A 523 -16.11 0.83 14.13
CA LEU A 523 -15.41 -0.46 14.24
C LEU A 523 -13.96 -0.35 13.71
N ASN A 524 -13.76 0.44 12.66
CA ASN A 524 -12.49 0.54 11.96
C ASN A 524 -11.53 1.57 12.55
N ARG A 525 -12.00 2.56 13.33
CA ARG A 525 -11.17 3.63 13.90
C ARG A 525 -9.97 3.09 14.70
N LEU A 526 -8.90 3.88 14.75
CA LEU A 526 -7.86 3.67 15.76
C LEU A 526 -8.40 4.11 17.12
N ASP A 527 -8.39 3.18 18.08
CA ASP A 527 -8.83 3.43 19.45
C ASP A 527 -7.64 3.95 20.27
N TRP A 528 -7.60 5.26 20.49
CA TRP A 528 -6.48 5.91 21.17
C TRP A 528 -6.47 5.64 22.68
N GLU A 529 -7.63 5.36 23.29
CA GLU A 529 -7.68 4.95 24.70
C GLU A 529 -7.00 3.58 24.84
N LYS A 530 -7.32 2.64 23.95
CA LYS A 530 -6.70 1.31 23.92
C LYS A 530 -5.19 1.37 23.67
N ALA A 531 -4.71 2.32 22.86
CA ALA A 531 -3.28 2.53 22.64
C ALA A 531 -2.52 2.78 23.96
N TRP A 532 -3.11 3.59 24.86
CA TRP A 532 -2.51 3.94 26.14
C TRP A 532 -2.84 2.95 27.27
N GLU A 533 -3.98 2.24 27.20
CA GLU A 533 -4.26 1.08 28.06
C GLU A 533 -3.23 -0.04 27.84
N ASN A 534 -2.87 -0.31 26.57
CA ASN A 534 -1.92 -1.34 26.17
C ASN A 534 -0.49 -0.82 25.97
N LYS A 535 -0.11 0.27 26.63
CA LYS A 535 1.21 0.91 26.47
C LYS A 535 2.41 -0.02 26.68
N GLU A 536 2.28 -1.09 27.47
CA GLU A 536 3.36 -2.08 27.66
C GLU A 536 3.60 -2.93 26.40
N LEU A 537 2.56 -3.18 25.59
CA LEU A 537 2.71 -3.81 24.29
C LEU A 537 3.33 -2.83 23.28
N VAL A 538 2.85 -1.57 23.28
CA VAL A 538 3.40 -0.50 22.44
C VAL A 538 4.89 -0.32 22.73
N HIS A 539 5.27 -0.25 24.01
CA HIS A 539 6.65 -0.13 24.46
C HIS A 539 7.51 -1.33 24.02
N TYR A 540 6.93 -2.52 23.99
CA TYR A 540 7.62 -3.71 23.48
C TYR A 540 7.89 -3.59 21.97
N TYR A 541 6.90 -3.16 21.17
CA TYR A 541 7.08 -2.87 19.74
C TYR A 541 8.13 -1.78 19.51
N GLN A 542 8.09 -0.69 20.28
CA GLN A 542 9.08 0.41 20.21
C GLN A 542 10.52 -0.12 20.41
N GLY A 543 10.74 -0.97 21.42
CA GLY A 543 12.07 -1.51 21.69
C GLY A 543 12.56 -2.48 20.60
N LEU A 544 11.65 -3.29 20.02
CA LEU A 544 11.99 -4.13 18.87
C LEU A 544 12.35 -3.30 17.63
N ILE A 545 11.59 -2.26 17.34
CA ILE A 545 11.85 -1.32 16.23
C ILE A 545 13.19 -0.61 16.44
N ALA A 546 13.44 -0.10 17.65
CA ALA A 546 14.69 0.57 18.00
C ALA A 546 15.89 -0.38 17.89
N LEU A 547 15.75 -1.61 18.41
CA LEU A 547 16.77 -2.65 18.31
C LEU A 547 17.04 -3.03 16.85
N ARG A 548 16.00 -3.24 16.04
CA ARG A 548 16.11 -3.58 14.62
C ARG A 548 16.99 -2.59 13.86
N LYS A 549 16.82 -1.29 14.11
CA LYS A 549 17.63 -0.23 13.49
C LYS A 549 19.13 -0.30 13.84
N GLN A 550 19.51 -1.04 14.89
CA GLN A 550 20.90 -1.29 15.27
C GLN A 550 21.50 -2.54 14.60
N LEU A 551 20.67 -3.39 14.00
CA LEU A 551 21.08 -4.69 13.46
C LEU A 551 21.34 -4.58 11.95
N SER A 552 22.50 -4.05 11.57
CA SER A 552 22.81 -3.77 10.16
C SER A 552 22.71 -5.00 9.25
N GLY A 553 22.93 -6.20 9.79
CA GLY A 553 22.79 -7.45 9.06
C GLY A 553 21.36 -7.84 8.72
N LEU A 554 20.37 -7.24 9.38
CA LEU A 554 18.97 -7.33 9.01
C LEU A 554 18.48 -6.09 8.26
N CYS A 555 19.07 -4.91 8.50
CA CYS A 555 18.73 -3.68 7.78
C CYS A 555 19.11 -3.72 6.29
N ASP A 556 20.23 -4.35 5.95
CA ASP A 556 20.65 -4.56 4.56
C ASP A 556 19.67 -5.51 3.84
N LYS A 557 18.99 -4.99 2.81
CA LYS A 557 18.05 -5.74 1.95
C LYS A 557 18.60 -6.04 0.57
N SER A 558 19.88 -5.74 0.34
CA SER A 558 20.51 -5.93 -0.97
C SER A 558 20.56 -7.41 -1.37
N LYS A 559 20.82 -7.65 -2.66
CA LYS A 559 21.16 -8.99 -3.14
C LYS A 559 22.27 -9.59 -2.28
N ASP A 560 22.13 -10.87 -1.93
CA ASP A 560 23.03 -11.63 -1.06
C ASP A 560 23.01 -11.28 0.44
N SER A 561 22.33 -10.23 0.89
CA SER A 561 22.25 -9.88 2.33
C SER A 561 21.63 -10.99 3.20
N TYR A 562 20.77 -11.84 2.63
CA TYR A 562 20.23 -13.03 3.30
C TYR A 562 21.32 -14.01 3.78
N LYS A 563 22.52 -14.01 3.18
CA LYS A 563 23.65 -14.85 3.60
C LYS A 563 24.24 -14.43 4.94
N ARG A 564 23.86 -13.27 5.46
CA ARG A 564 24.20 -12.82 6.82
C ARG A 564 23.43 -13.60 7.89
N ILE A 565 22.38 -14.32 7.50
CA ILE A 565 21.72 -15.30 8.36
C ILE A 565 22.50 -16.62 8.28
N THR A 566 23.06 -17.04 9.41
CA THR A 566 23.89 -18.25 9.52
C THR A 566 23.42 -19.13 10.67
N ASP A 567 24.02 -20.31 10.80
CA ASP A 567 23.83 -21.23 11.93
C ASP A 567 22.35 -21.53 12.22
N MET A 568 21.54 -21.70 11.17
CA MET A 568 20.14 -22.07 11.30
C MET A 568 20.02 -23.49 11.87
N TRP A 569 19.12 -23.68 12.83
CA TRP A 569 18.79 -24.98 13.39
C TRP A 569 17.34 -25.00 13.89
N LYS A 570 16.78 -26.21 14.02
CA LYS A 570 15.45 -26.46 14.56
C LYS A 570 15.44 -27.63 15.53
N GLU A 571 14.57 -27.53 16.52
CA GLU A 571 14.00 -28.61 17.31
C GLU A 571 12.47 -28.47 17.28
N LYS A 572 11.72 -29.46 17.77
CA LYS A 572 10.26 -29.33 17.88
C LYS A 572 9.87 -28.04 18.63
N ASP A 573 9.10 -27.18 17.97
CA ASP A 573 8.58 -25.89 18.44
C ASP A 573 9.65 -24.85 18.83
N VAL A 574 10.91 -25.06 18.41
CA VAL A 574 12.02 -24.13 18.73
C VAL A 574 12.94 -24.01 17.52
N VAL A 575 13.19 -22.78 17.09
CA VAL A 575 14.15 -22.50 16.02
C VAL A 575 15.16 -21.46 16.47
N GLY A 576 16.37 -21.50 15.92
CA GLY A 576 17.37 -20.49 16.18
C GLY A 576 18.33 -20.29 15.02
N PHE A 577 18.94 -19.11 15.00
CA PHE A 577 19.85 -18.67 13.95
C PHE A 577 20.74 -17.54 14.47
N THR A 578 21.75 -17.19 13.67
CA THR A 578 22.67 -16.08 13.92
C THR A 578 22.55 -15.06 12.79
N VAL A 579 22.59 -13.77 13.14
CA VAL A 579 22.73 -12.65 12.21
C VAL A 579 24.13 -12.07 12.34
N LEU A 580 24.81 -11.89 11.21
CA LEU A 580 26.09 -11.22 11.12
C LEU A 580 25.91 -9.75 10.75
N ASN A 581 26.24 -8.85 11.67
CA ASN A 581 26.26 -7.41 11.41
C ASN A 581 27.60 -6.97 10.80
N ASP A 582 27.63 -5.74 10.30
CA ASP A 582 28.86 -5.13 9.81
C ASP A 582 29.87 -4.91 10.94
N LYS A 583 31.16 -4.82 10.59
CA LYS A 583 32.27 -4.64 11.55
C LYS A 583 32.15 -3.39 12.44
N LYS A 584 31.37 -2.40 12.03
CA LYS A 584 31.14 -1.15 12.78
C LYS A 584 29.92 -1.22 13.70
N ALA A 585 29.10 -2.26 13.60
CA ALA A 585 27.94 -2.43 14.45
C ALA A 585 28.35 -2.68 15.91
N ARG A 586 27.45 -2.32 16.83
CA ARG A 586 27.66 -2.52 18.28
C ARG A 586 27.85 -4.00 18.65
N TRP A 587 27.18 -4.89 17.91
CA TRP A 587 27.29 -6.34 18.08
C TRP A 587 27.69 -6.95 16.75
N SER A 588 28.84 -7.65 16.72
CA SER A 588 29.29 -8.37 15.54
C SER A 588 28.39 -9.57 15.18
N GLN A 589 27.79 -10.21 16.19
CA GLN A 589 26.86 -11.33 16.01
C GLN A 589 25.62 -11.14 16.87
N VAL A 590 24.46 -11.49 16.33
CA VAL A 590 23.20 -11.56 17.09
C VAL A 590 22.65 -12.96 16.97
N LYS A 591 22.39 -13.61 18.11
CA LYS A 591 21.76 -14.93 18.13
C LYS A 591 20.31 -14.76 18.54
N ILE A 592 19.41 -15.34 17.76
CA ILE A 592 17.97 -15.25 17.96
C ILE A 592 17.40 -16.66 18.12
N ILE A 593 16.51 -16.82 19.08
CA ILE A 593 15.87 -18.09 19.40
C ILE A 593 14.39 -17.84 19.57
N TYR A 594 13.57 -18.50 18.75
CA TYR A 594 12.12 -18.50 18.88
C TYR A 594 11.71 -19.75 19.63
N ASN A 595 11.05 -19.58 20.77
CA ASN A 595 10.53 -20.69 21.57
C ASN A 595 8.99 -20.66 21.55
N ALA A 596 8.36 -21.48 20.72
CA ALA A 596 6.91 -21.63 20.68
C ALA A 596 6.36 -22.60 21.74
N ARG A 597 7.23 -23.32 22.46
CA ARG A 597 6.80 -24.24 23.53
C ARG A 597 6.11 -23.49 24.65
N LYS A 598 5.17 -24.16 25.32
CA LYS A 598 4.58 -23.71 26.60
C LYS A 598 5.52 -23.90 27.81
N SER A 599 6.76 -24.34 27.59
CA SER A 599 7.82 -24.48 28.59
C SER A 599 9.06 -23.68 28.20
N SER A 600 9.94 -23.40 29.17
CA SER A 600 11.20 -22.72 28.88
C SER A 600 12.16 -23.61 28.10
N TYR A 601 12.99 -22.99 27.26
CA TYR A 601 14.02 -23.67 26.48
C TYR A 601 15.41 -23.25 26.96
N LYS A 602 16.23 -24.22 27.38
CA LYS A 602 17.58 -23.97 27.90
C LYS A 602 18.58 -23.78 26.77
N VAL A 603 19.26 -22.63 26.77
CA VAL A 603 20.30 -22.29 25.81
C VAL A 603 21.67 -22.40 26.49
N LYS A 604 22.57 -23.20 25.91
CA LYS A 604 23.94 -23.38 26.39
C LYS A 604 24.92 -22.59 25.53
N PHE A 605 25.78 -21.79 26.15
CA PHE A 605 26.90 -21.12 25.47
C PHE A 605 28.24 -21.71 25.91
N LEU A 606 29.14 -21.89 24.93
CA LEU A 606 30.49 -22.39 25.17
C LEU A 606 31.52 -21.27 25.38
N ASN A 607 31.17 -20.00 25.09
CA ASN A 607 32.07 -18.85 25.11
C ASN A 607 31.43 -17.63 25.80
N ASP A 608 32.24 -16.85 26.52
CA ASP A 608 31.82 -15.60 27.19
C ASP A 608 31.57 -14.45 26.20
N GLY A 609 30.81 -13.43 26.63
CA GLY A 609 30.66 -12.16 25.90
C GLY A 609 29.30 -11.89 25.23
N TRP A 610 28.25 -12.62 25.63
CA TRP A 610 26.87 -12.36 25.17
C TRP A 610 26.13 -11.44 26.15
N GLU A 611 25.32 -10.52 25.63
CA GLU A 611 24.36 -9.71 26.39
C GLU A 611 22.93 -9.90 25.87
N ILE A 612 21.95 -9.81 26.77
CA ILE A 612 20.52 -9.89 26.41
C ILE A 612 20.12 -8.58 25.72
N LEU A 613 19.62 -8.67 24.49
CA LEU A 613 19.13 -7.52 23.74
C LEU A 613 17.61 -7.35 23.89
N SER A 614 16.89 -8.46 23.92
CA SER A 614 15.44 -8.54 24.11
C SER A 614 15.08 -9.91 24.68
N ASP A 615 14.07 -9.97 25.53
CA ASP A 615 13.44 -11.21 26.01
C ASP A 615 11.90 -11.13 25.91
N ALA A 616 11.20 -12.00 26.64
CA ALA A 616 9.75 -12.10 26.62
C ALA A 616 9.03 -10.87 27.20
N ASP A 617 9.66 -10.19 28.15
CA ASP A 617 9.04 -9.13 28.92
C ASP A 617 9.49 -7.76 28.44
N ASP A 618 10.78 -7.64 28.06
CA ASP A 618 11.42 -6.37 27.73
C ASP A 618 12.28 -6.44 26.46
N SER A 619 11.95 -5.58 25.50
CA SER A 619 12.68 -5.42 24.23
C SER A 619 13.77 -4.34 24.26
N TRP A 620 13.95 -3.66 25.41
CA TRP A 620 14.99 -2.64 25.64
C TRP A 620 16.19 -3.15 26.46
N CYS A 621 16.29 -4.45 26.70
CA CYS A 621 17.41 -5.05 27.44
C CYS A 621 18.80 -4.65 26.88
N TRP A 622 18.89 -4.37 25.58
CA TRP A 622 20.11 -3.91 24.91
C TRP A 622 20.66 -2.56 25.43
N GLU A 623 19.84 -1.69 26.02
CA GLU A 623 20.32 -0.47 26.67
C GLU A 623 20.88 -0.73 28.08
N LYS A 624 20.46 -1.82 28.71
CA LYS A 624 20.84 -2.19 30.08
C LYS A 624 22.19 -2.93 30.16
N GLY A 625 22.65 -3.50 29.05
CA GLY A 625 23.95 -4.19 28.98
C GLY A 625 24.01 -5.46 29.85
N ILE A 626 22.91 -6.20 29.95
CA ILE A 626 22.78 -7.38 30.81
C ILE A 626 23.61 -8.53 30.25
N CYS A 627 24.76 -8.84 30.86
CA CYS A 627 25.60 -9.95 30.45
C CYS A 627 24.96 -11.31 30.79
N VAL A 628 25.15 -12.28 29.90
CA VAL A 628 24.65 -13.64 30.04
C VAL A 628 25.75 -14.54 30.61
N ASP A 629 25.40 -15.29 31.67
CA ASP A 629 26.25 -16.37 32.20
C ASP A 629 26.32 -17.56 31.21
N ARG A 630 26.94 -18.67 31.61
CA ARG A 630 27.07 -19.85 30.74
C ARG A 630 25.74 -20.47 30.28
N GLN A 631 24.63 -20.13 30.92
CA GLN A 631 23.29 -20.65 30.63
C GLN A 631 22.24 -19.53 30.74
N ILE A 632 21.29 -19.53 29.81
CA ILE A 632 20.08 -18.70 29.84
C ILE A 632 18.89 -19.54 29.35
N GLU A 633 17.68 -19.11 29.69
CA GLU A 633 16.46 -19.74 29.20
C GLU A 633 15.67 -18.77 28.32
N ALA A 634 15.23 -19.24 27.16
CA ALA A 634 14.15 -18.58 26.44
C ALA A 634 12.83 -18.95 27.13
N ALA A 635 12.06 -17.95 27.54
CA ALA A 635 10.79 -18.17 28.24
C ALA A 635 9.76 -18.86 27.32
N PRO A 636 8.70 -19.48 27.87
CA PRO A 636 7.61 -20.05 27.08
C PRO A 636 7.02 -19.03 26.10
N GLN A 637 6.75 -19.44 24.86
CA GLN A 637 6.10 -18.61 23.82
C GLN A 637 6.72 -17.21 23.72
N SER A 638 8.03 -17.15 23.49
CA SER A 638 8.78 -15.90 23.44
C SER A 638 9.96 -15.97 22.47
N VAL A 639 10.57 -14.82 22.24
CA VAL A 639 11.81 -14.68 21.47
C VAL A 639 12.91 -14.18 22.39
N LEU A 640 14.05 -14.87 22.38
CA LEU A 640 15.27 -14.42 23.06
C LEU A 640 16.27 -13.90 22.02
N ILE A 641 16.70 -12.66 22.16
CA ILE A 641 17.68 -12.01 21.29
C ILE A 641 18.94 -11.69 22.09
N LEU A 642 20.08 -12.17 21.63
CA LEU A 642 21.37 -12.01 22.30
C LEU A 642 22.39 -11.38 21.36
N GLY A 643 23.20 -10.46 21.87
CA GLY A 643 24.23 -9.77 21.12
C GLY A 643 25.62 -10.12 21.62
N ARG A 644 26.56 -10.31 20.71
CA ARG A 644 27.99 -10.45 21.03
C ARG A 644 28.72 -9.23 20.48
N LYS A 645 29.45 -8.53 21.34
CA LYS A 645 30.27 -7.38 20.95
C LYS A 645 31.32 -7.80 19.93
#